data_AF-Q0UMN8-F1
#
_entry.id   AF-Q0UMN8-F1
#
_cell.length_a   1.000
_cell.length_b   1.000
_cell.length_c   1.000
_cell.angle_alpha   90.00
_cell.angle_beta   90.00
_cell.angle_gamma   90.00
#
_symmetry.space_group_name_H-M   'P 1'
#
loop_
_entity.id
_entity.type
_entity.pdbx_description
1 polymer ?
#
loop_
_entity_poly.entity_id
_entity_poly.type
_entity_poly.pdbx_seq_one_letter_code
_entity_poly.pdbx_strand_id
1 'polypeptide(L)'
;MAGIKRKSEVSKPTDTKTKSKKAKVEKSTSKKESKHAVKPAKKSKKAKEDSSDDIEESDTSEKENGFYGFSANEDVDMSDADSSEEAEPMEDVKQNGKAHKRKSDDNTAEEKKPKGDGADSKLAELNSNNSREAHAKQKALAKERKAAKPNADVIERSKKLWEKLRLKSHIQKDERKELVKELFEIIEGRVKDFVFKHDSVRVIQTAIKYSTMEQRRMIARELKGEFRTLAEGKYSKFLIAKLVEKGDPEIRDLIIQEFYGFVKRLINHPEAAWIMDDIYRAVATPEQKARLLREWYGAEFSIKGLEAKGTDSAELSVILKESPERRKPIMDYLENQINSLIQKKLTGFSMLHDAMLQYFLVCEPGTEQANDFLEHLKPDPTLKEGEEADNVDLLKNLAFTKSGSRLMSLCFAYGTAKDRKLFLRPYKDNIELMAYDVNAHHVLLAALAVTDDTKLSSKSIFGELLPTNDTLAEKVLNLVTDPRARTVLLYPFVSDAKWALDDNTRERLAELYAIRQTTSKKDPATRMHEVAKNIEPQLLTAITARASDFASFAFGLQFLGEVLVGAPEIEPAKRKEALAEVARLSQSILDSSGEAASHGKNMLKMLVQGGKFDPAVKKVVPVEPPLGFAELLWSEIKGSVVQWATGQGSFVVVALTEAEGFEGKKDVLKALKKEKKALEAAAGPAREAGEKKKGKKGEAQAPRGNAGARILLEKL
;
A
#
# COMPACT_ATOMS: atom_id res chain seq x y z
N MET A 1 -50.21 -12.60 -30.61
CA MET A 1 -51.56 -12.50 -29.98
C MET A 1 -51.47 -11.31 -29.01
N ALA A 2 -52.19 -10.20 -29.20
CA ALA A 2 -53.65 -10.00 -29.03
C ALA A 2 -54.07 -10.16 -27.55
N GLY A 3 -54.60 -9.15 -26.83
CA GLY A 3 -54.91 -7.75 -27.19
C GLY A 3 -55.03 -6.83 -25.95
N ILE A 4 -55.12 -5.49 -26.10
CA ILE A 4 -56.37 -4.67 -26.12
C ILE A 4 -56.99 -4.45 -24.71
N LYS A 5 -57.41 -3.27 -24.21
CA LYS A 5 -57.31 -1.78 -24.43
C LYS A 5 -57.76 -1.16 -23.06
N ARG A 6 -57.46 0.07 -22.61
CA ARG A 6 -57.89 1.45 -22.99
C ARG A 6 -57.10 2.41 -22.07
N LYS A 7 -56.54 3.56 -22.50
CA LYS A 7 -57.15 4.91 -22.69
C LYS A 7 -57.99 5.41 -21.48
N SER A 8 -57.88 6.68 -21.05
CA SER A 8 -57.65 7.90 -21.85
C SER A 8 -56.76 9.00 -21.23
N GLU A 9 -56.32 9.94 -22.08
CA GLU A 9 -55.89 11.32 -21.74
C GLU A 9 -57.09 12.16 -21.17
N VAL A 10 -57.01 13.41 -20.69
CA VAL A 10 -56.10 14.57 -20.89
C VAL A 10 -55.96 15.35 -19.55
N SER A 11 -54.98 16.23 -19.29
CA SER A 11 -55.07 17.70 -19.51
C SER A 11 -53.89 18.50 -18.91
N LYS A 12 -53.84 19.81 -19.20
CA LYS A 12 -53.05 20.93 -18.60
C LYS A 12 -54.00 22.18 -18.51
N PRO A 13 -53.66 23.38 -17.95
CA PRO A 13 -52.32 23.91 -17.60
C PRO A 13 -52.23 24.74 -16.27
N THR A 14 -51.07 25.41 -16.12
CA THR A 14 -50.72 26.69 -15.41
C THR A 14 -51.80 27.46 -14.62
N ASP A 15 -51.48 28.21 -13.56
CA ASP A 15 -50.40 29.22 -13.53
C ASP A 15 -49.85 29.61 -12.12
N THR A 16 -48.87 30.52 -12.08
CA THR A 16 -48.11 30.97 -10.90
C THR A 16 -48.32 32.44 -10.54
N LYS A 17 -48.40 32.79 -9.23
CA LYS A 17 -47.82 34.04 -8.67
C LYS A 17 -47.82 34.15 -7.13
N THR A 18 -46.96 35.04 -6.65
CA THR A 18 -46.37 35.13 -5.29
C THR A 18 -46.96 36.18 -4.32
N LYS A 19 -46.73 35.97 -3.01
CA LYS A 19 -46.70 36.95 -1.87
C LYS A 19 -48.08 37.51 -1.42
N SER A 20 -48.34 37.90 -0.15
CA SER A 20 -47.45 38.57 0.83
C SER A 20 -47.90 38.52 2.32
N LYS A 21 -46.94 38.77 3.25
CA LYS A 21 -47.02 39.56 4.53
C LYS A 21 -47.68 39.03 5.85
N LYS A 22 -46.89 39.19 6.95
CA LYS A 22 -47.24 39.58 8.36
C LYS A 22 -48.01 38.54 9.24
N ALA A 23 -47.92 38.54 10.59
CA ALA A 23 -47.06 39.22 11.61
C ALA A 23 -47.20 38.46 12.98
N LYS A 24 -46.11 38.16 13.73
CA LYS A 24 -45.50 38.91 14.89
C LYS A 24 -46.19 38.62 16.27
N VAL A 25 -45.43 38.79 17.38
CA VAL A 25 -45.86 38.91 18.82
C VAL A 25 -45.95 37.56 19.58
N GLU A 26 -45.44 37.34 20.81
CA GLU A 26 -44.68 38.17 21.79
C GLU A 26 -43.53 37.37 22.51
N LYS A 27 -42.87 37.96 23.54
CA LYS A 27 -41.69 37.46 24.28
C LYS A 27 -41.51 38.15 25.65
N SER A 28 -41.21 37.41 26.73
CA SER A 28 -40.63 37.90 28.03
C SER A 28 -40.32 36.71 28.97
N THR A 29 -39.12 36.45 29.52
CA THR A 29 -38.30 37.10 30.59
C THR A 29 -38.94 37.11 31.99
N SER A 30 -38.30 36.79 33.13
CA SER A 30 -36.91 36.37 33.49
C SER A 30 -36.93 35.66 34.90
N LYS A 31 -35.95 35.57 35.84
CA LYS A 31 -34.67 36.26 36.15
C LYS A 31 -33.86 35.56 37.29
N LYS A 32 -32.52 35.55 37.18
CA LYS A 32 -31.42 35.58 38.22
C LYS A 32 -31.43 34.78 39.56
N GLU A 33 -30.21 34.29 39.90
CA GLU A 33 -29.57 34.19 41.26
C GLU A 33 -30.10 33.15 42.29
N SER A 34 -29.30 32.55 43.21
CA SER A 34 -27.82 32.38 43.32
C SER A 34 -27.41 31.30 44.37
N LYS A 35 -26.14 30.84 44.31
CA LYS A 35 -25.26 30.27 45.38
C LYS A 35 -25.67 29.03 46.24
N HIS A 36 -24.70 28.08 46.27
CA HIS A 36 -24.25 27.21 47.38
C HIS A 36 -25.03 25.97 47.87
N ALA A 37 -24.21 24.98 48.25
CA ALA A 37 -24.39 23.92 49.26
C ALA A 37 -25.46 22.84 49.05
N VAL A 38 -25.00 21.61 48.71
CA VAL A 38 -25.83 20.39 48.78
C VAL A 38 -25.09 19.25 49.50
N LYS A 39 -25.55 18.97 50.73
CA LYS A 39 -25.46 17.72 51.50
C LYS A 39 -26.36 17.91 52.75
N PRO A 40 -26.92 16.84 53.37
CA PRO A 40 -26.70 15.42 53.12
C PRO A 40 -27.97 14.52 53.08
N ALA A 41 -27.72 13.22 52.85
CA ALA A 41 -28.36 12.06 53.51
C ALA A 41 -29.78 11.56 53.14
N LYS A 42 -29.80 10.27 52.75
CA LYS A 42 -30.70 9.17 53.22
C LYS A 42 -32.21 9.25 52.88
N LYS A 43 -32.94 8.13 52.66
CA LYS A 43 -32.61 6.74 52.29
C LYS A 43 -33.94 6.04 51.96
N SER A 44 -34.00 5.17 50.95
CA SER A 44 -35.02 4.12 50.85
C SER A 44 -34.42 2.87 50.20
N LYS A 45 -34.91 1.68 50.57
CA LYS A 45 -34.43 0.38 50.06
C LYS A 45 -35.44 -0.19 49.05
N LYS A 46 -34.94 -0.95 48.08
CA LYS A 46 -35.60 -2.19 47.62
C LYS A 46 -34.55 -3.30 47.40
N ALA A 47 -35.01 -4.52 47.15
CA ALA A 47 -34.26 -5.76 47.42
C ALA A 47 -33.33 -6.23 46.28
N LYS A 48 -32.48 -7.22 46.59
CA LYS A 48 -31.76 -8.04 45.61
C LYS A 48 -32.66 -9.22 45.18
N GLU A 49 -32.43 -9.71 43.97
CA GLU A 49 -32.42 -11.14 43.66
C GLU A 49 -30.98 -11.50 43.26
N ASP A 50 -30.58 -12.77 43.42
CA ASP A 50 -29.22 -13.25 43.14
C ASP A 50 -29.17 -14.04 41.82
N SER A 51 -28.07 -13.89 41.08
CA SER A 51 -27.72 -14.71 39.92
C SER A 51 -26.22 -15.08 39.99
N SER A 52 -25.88 -16.27 39.52
CA SER A 52 -24.57 -16.93 39.62
C SER A 52 -23.35 -16.04 39.32
N ASP A 53 -22.37 -16.05 40.24
CA ASP A 53 -21.02 -15.56 39.99
C ASP A 53 -20.26 -16.52 39.05
N ASP A 54 -19.97 -16.06 37.83
CA ASP A 54 -18.80 -16.51 37.06
C ASP A 54 -17.74 -15.40 37.18
N ILE A 55 -16.54 -15.73 37.68
CA ILE A 55 -15.57 -14.71 38.11
C ILE A 55 -14.69 -14.28 36.94
N GLU A 56 -15.16 -13.29 36.17
CA GLU A 56 -14.30 -12.48 35.32
C GLU A 56 -13.49 -11.48 36.17
N GLU A 57 -12.21 -11.75 36.46
CA GLU A 57 -11.29 -10.73 36.98
C GLU A 57 -10.92 -9.74 35.86
N SER A 58 -11.83 -8.80 35.58
CA SER A 58 -11.62 -7.69 34.64
C SER A 58 -10.88 -6.52 35.31
N ASP A 59 -9.67 -6.22 34.81
CA ASP A 59 -9.29 -4.86 34.37
C ASP A 59 -7.99 -4.95 33.54
N THR A 60 -8.11 -4.86 32.21
CA THR A 60 -6.98 -4.69 31.30
C THR A 60 -7.13 -3.42 30.47
N SER A 61 -7.28 -2.27 31.15
CA SER A 61 -7.40 -0.92 30.58
C SER A 61 -6.13 -0.34 29.92
N GLU A 62 -5.28 -1.17 29.30
CA GLU A 62 -4.45 -0.72 28.19
C GLU A 62 -5.23 -0.96 26.90
N LYS A 63 -5.50 0.09 26.10
CA LYS A 63 -5.98 -0.10 24.73
C LYS A 63 -4.95 -0.97 23.99
N GLU A 64 -5.37 -2.11 23.46
CA GLU A 64 -4.52 -2.93 22.60
C GLU A 64 -4.28 -2.19 21.27
N ASN A 65 -3.27 -1.31 21.26
CA ASN A 65 -2.61 -0.92 20.03
C ASN A 65 -1.96 -2.19 19.47
N GLY A 66 -2.71 -2.92 18.65
CA GLY A 66 -2.25 -4.12 17.96
C GLY A 66 -0.95 -3.81 17.23
N PHE A 67 0.04 -4.67 17.42
CA PHE A 67 1.33 -4.58 16.73
C PHE A 67 1.11 -4.91 15.25
N TYR A 68 0.67 -3.92 14.49
CA TYR A 68 0.85 -3.91 13.04
C TYR A 68 2.35 -3.98 12.75
N GLY A 69 2.72 -4.80 11.77
CA GLY A 69 4.12 -5.18 11.52
C GLY A 69 5.00 -3.99 11.14
N PHE A 70 6.31 -4.24 11.09
CA PHE A 70 7.36 -3.26 10.80
C PHE A 70 7.08 -2.41 9.54
N SER A 71 6.42 -1.26 9.72
CA SER A 71 6.41 -0.17 8.76
C SER A 71 7.78 0.53 8.75
N ALA A 72 8.20 1.02 7.59
CA ALA A 72 9.48 1.68 7.44
C ALA A 72 9.55 2.99 8.25
N ASN A 73 10.76 3.33 8.72
CA ASN A 73 11.03 4.68 9.20
C ASN A 73 11.11 5.62 8.00
N GLU A 74 10.29 6.67 7.99
CA GLU A 74 10.58 7.92 7.27
C GLU A 74 10.58 9.04 8.30
N ASP A 75 11.66 9.83 8.34
CA ASP A 75 11.82 10.94 9.28
C ASP A 75 11.02 12.15 8.79
N VAL A 76 10.05 12.61 9.58
CA VAL A 76 9.31 13.87 9.35
C VAL A 76 9.20 14.64 10.67
N ASP A 77 9.32 15.97 10.58
CA ASP A 77 9.59 16.86 11.72
C ASP A 77 8.35 17.17 12.58
N MET A 78 8.58 17.66 13.80
CA MET A 78 7.55 17.99 14.79
C MET A 78 7.06 19.44 14.65
N SER A 79 5.73 19.64 14.58
CA SER A 79 5.11 20.94 14.84
C SER A 79 3.75 20.78 15.52
N ASP A 80 3.61 21.31 16.73
CA ASP A 80 2.35 21.31 17.49
C ASP A 80 1.26 22.15 16.81
N ALA A 81 0.02 21.65 16.84
CA ALA A 81 -1.20 22.45 16.67
C ALA A 81 -2.34 21.84 17.52
N ASP A 82 -2.81 22.60 18.50
CA ASP A 82 -3.87 22.19 19.44
C ASP A 82 -5.26 22.55 18.90
N SER A 83 -6.24 21.65 19.05
CA SER A 83 -7.65 21.95 18.83
C SER A 83 -8.57 20.92 19.50
N SER A 84 -9.41 21.40 20.40
CA SER A 84 -10.42 20.63 21.15
C SER A 84 -11.82 20.81 20.56
N GLU A 85 -12.64 19.76 20.54
CA GLU A 85 -14.10 19.91 20.69
C GLU A 85 -14.74 18.61 21.23
N GLU A 86 -15.79 18.76 22.05
CA GLU A 86 -16.55 17.66 22.66
C GLU A 86 -17.90 17.46 21.95
N ALA A 87 -18.38 16.21 21.86
CA ALA A 87 -19.77 15.90 21.53
C ALA A 87 -20.22 14.59 22.22
N GLU A 88 -21.29 14.68 23.00
CA GLU A 88 -21.94 13.58 23.76
C GLU A 88 -23.06 12.89 22.93
N PRO A 89 -23.59 11.71 23.35
CA PRO A 89 -24.13 10.69 22.43
C PRO A 89 -25.64 10.76 22.14
N MET A 90 -26.12 9.86 21.27
CA MET A 90 -27.55 9.56 21.05
C MET A 90 -27.85 8.04 20.98
N GLU A 91 -29.15 7.73 21.10
CA GLU A 91 -29.70 6.51 21.70
C GLU A 91 -29.83 5.25 20.81
N ASP A 92 -30.00 4.08 21.46
CA ASP A 92 -30.38 2.80 20.86
C ASP A 92 -31.73 2.84 20.11
N VAL A 93 -31.78 2.24 18.91
CA VAL A 93 -33.04 1.91 18.22
C VAL A 93 -33.16 0.41 17.99
N LYS A 94 -34.12 -0.22 18.68
CA LYS A 94 -34.46 -1.64 18.52
C LYS A 94 -35.14 -1.90 17.18
N GLN A 95 -34.77 -2.99 16.50
CA GLN A 95 -35.65 -3.69 15.56
C GLN A 95 -35.76 -5.18 15.89
N ASN A 96 -36.80 -5.82 15.36
CA ASN A 96 -37.34 -7.09 15.83
C ASN A 96 -37.74 -7.97 14.62
N GLY A 97 -37.19 -9.18 14.53
CA GLY A 97 -37.44 -10.12 13.43
C GLY A 97 -37.75 -11.52 13.94
N LYS A 98 -38.82 -12.15 13.44
CA LYS A 98 -39.33 -13.43 13.95
C LYS A 98 -38.89 -14.63 13.10
N ALA A 99 -38.33 -15.62 13.81
CA ALA A 99 -38.59 -17.06 13.71
C ALA A 99 -38.56 -17.80 12.35
N HIS A 100 -37.89 -18.97 12.35
CA HIS A 100 -38.58 -20.22 12.05
C HIS A 100 -37.98 -21.42 12.81
N LYS A 101 -38.69 -22.55 12.83
CA LYS A 101 -38.45 -23.71 13.72
C LYS A 101 -38.61 -25.04 12.98
N ARG A 102 -37.59 -25.91 13.06
CA ARG A 102 -37.60 -27.37 12.82
C ARG A 102 -36.59 -27.94 13.84
N LYS A 103 -36.91 -28.70 14.88
CA LYS A 103 -37.72 -29.94 15.03
C LYS A 103 -36.98 -31.18 14.50
N SER A 104 -36.35 -31.89 15.44
CA SER A 104 -35.97 -33.29 15.40
C SER A 104 -36.09 -33.83 16.83
N ASP A 105 -37.15 -34.58 17.09
CA ASP A 105 -37.31 -35.33 18.34
C ASP A 105 -36.70 -36.73 18.15
N ASP A 106 -36.08 -37.35 19.17
CA ASP A 106 -36.72 -38.49 19.89
C ASP A 106 -35.84 -39.07 21.04
N ASN A 107 -36.50 -39.79 21.95
CA ASN A 107 -36.06 -40.79 22.94
C ASN A 107 -34.99 -40.49 24.02
N THR A 108 -35.50 -39.95 25.13
CA THR A 108 -35.71 -40.67 26.42
C THR A 108 -34.64 -41.65 26.96
N ALA A 109 -34.11 -41.32 28.14
CA ALA A 109 -33.85 -42.27 29.24
C ALA A 109 -33.64 -41.49 30.57
N GLU A 110 -34.62 -41.51 31.48
CA GLU A 110 -34.43 -41.03 32.87
C GLU A 110 -34.41 -42.21 33.85
N GLU A 111 -33.49 -42.19 34.82
CA GLU A 111 -33.68 -42.93 36.08
C GLU A 111 -33.41 -42.03 37.31
N LYS A 112 -34.51 -41.70 38.00
CA LYS A 112 -34.65 -41.68 39.47
C LYS A 112 -33.63 -40.86 40.30
N LYS A 113 -34.09 -39.68 40.74
CA LYS A 113 -33.90 -39.24 42.13
C LYS A 113 -35.10 -39.66 42.98
N PRO A 114 -34.92 -40.18 44.21
CA PRO A 114 -35.91 -40.05 45.27
C PRO A 114 -35.86 -38.62 45.86
N LYS A 115 -37.01 -38.09 46.27
CA LYS A 115 -37.09 -36.88 47.11
C LYS A 115 -36.92 -37.22 48.59
N GLY A 116 -36.49 -36.21 49.35
CA GLY A 116 -36.69 -36.16 50.80
C GLY A 116 -37.08 -34.74 51.21
N ASP A 117 -38.38 -34.49 51.34
CA ASP A 117 -38.90 -33.45 52.23
C ASP A 117 -38.82 -34.01 53.67
N GLY A 118 -38.68 -33.24 54.76
CA GLY A 118 -38.51 -31.79 54.93
C GLY A 118 -38.68 -31.47 56.42
N ALA A 119 -37.72 -30.79 57.05
CA ALA A 119 -37.77 -30.50 58.50
C ALA A 119 -37.09 -29.16 58.86
N ASP A 120 -37.85 -28.34 59.55
CA ASP A 120 -37.66 -26.92 59.88
C ASP A 120 -36.34 -26.43 60.50
N SER A 121 -36.04 -25.17 60.14
CA SER A 121 -35.71 -24.08 61.07
C SER A 121 -34.57 -24.28 62.09
N LYS A 122 -33.32 -24.03 61.65
CA LYS A 122 -32.31 -23.31 62.48
C LYS A 122 -31.05 -22.74 61.79
N LEU A 123 -30.93 -22.73 60.46
CA LEU A 123 -29.73 -22.26 59.75
C LEU A 123 -29.91 -21.03 58.82
N ALA A 124 -31.08 -20.38 58.82
CA ALA A 124 -31.39 -19.31 57.87
C ALA A 124 -30.74 -17.93 58.16
N GLU A 125 -30.13 -17.71 59.33
CA GLU A 125 -29.64 -16.38 59.75
C GLU A 125 -28.12 -16.16 59.65
N LEU A 126 -27.34 -17.15 59.20
CA LEU A 126 -25.86 -17.08 59.24
C LEU A 126 -25.16 -16.83 57.88
N ASN A 127 -25.88 -16.79 56.75
CA ASN A 127 -25.27 -16.78 55.41
C ASN A 127 -25.36 -15.43 54.64
N SER A 128 -25.18 -14.30 55.32
CA SER A 128 -25.04 -12.97 54.67
C SER A 128 -23.62 -12.37 54.74
N ASN A 129 -22.76 -12.85 55.63
CA ASN A 129 -21.35 -12.41 55.75
C ASN A 129 -20.35 -13.31 54.99
N ASN A 130 -20.78 -14.52 54.60
CA ASN A 130 -19.87 -15.59 54.18
C ASN A 130 -19.15 -15.32 52.84
N SER A 131 -19.75 -14.56 51.91
CA SER A 131 -19.12 -14.29 50.59
C SER A 131 -17.79 -13.54 50.71
N ARG A 132 -17.69 -12.54 51.59
CA ARG A 132 -16.45 -11.79 51.82
C ARG A 132 -15.38 -12.63 52.50
N GLU A 133 -15.77 -13.50 53.43
CA GLU A 133 -14.84 -14.38 54.13
C GLU A 133 -14.40 -15.56 53.25
N ALA A 134 -15.29 -16.08 52.40
CA ALA A 134 -14.99 -17.07 51.36
C ALA A 134 -14.01 -16.50 50.32
N HIS A 135 -14.26 -15.31 49.77
CA HIS A 135 -13.28 -14.63 48.90
C HIS A 135 -11.94 -14.37 49.61
N ALA A 136 -11.95 -13.98 50.89
CA ALA A 136 -10.72 -13.80 51.66
C ALA A 136 -9.94 -15.13 51.83
N LYS A 137 -10.62 -16.23 52.16
CA LYS A 137 -10.04 -17.57 52.28
C LYS A 137 -9.57 -18.12 50.92
N GLN A 138 -10.33 -17.91 49.85
CA GLN A 138 -9.97 -18.30 48.49
C GLN A 138 -8.77 -17.49 47.98
N LYS A 139 -8.70 -16.19 48.29
CA LYS A 139 -7.55 -15.32 47.99
C LYS A 139 -6.32 -15.67 48.84
N ALA A 140 -6.50 -16.08 50.09
CA ALA A 140 -5.44 -16.61 50.95
C ALA A 140 -4.90 -17.95 50.39
N LEU A 141 -5.76 -18.91 50.11
CA LEU A 141 -5.41 -20.19 49.46
C LEU A 141 -4.75 -19.98 48.08
N ALA A 142 -5.21 -19.00 47.30
CA ALA A 142 -4.58 -18.64 46.04
C ALA A 142 -3.19 -17.98 46.23
N LYS A 143 -2.98 -17.22 47.32
CA LYS A 143 -1.66 -16.68 47.69
C LYS A 143 -0.72 -17.78 48.19
N GLU A 144 -1.22 -18.70 49.00
CA GLU A 144 -0.50 -19.86 49.51
C GLU A 144 -0.09 -20.80 48.36
N ARG A 145 -1.01 -21.16 47.46
CA ARG A 145 -0.74 -21.89 46.21
C ARG A 145 0.16 -21.14 45.22
N LYS A 146 0.32 -19.82 45.35
CA LYS A 146 1.30 -19.03 44.60
C LYS A 146 2.67 -19.06 45.28
N ALA A 147 2.74 -18.95 46.61
CA ALA A 147 3.96 -19.01 47.40
C ALA A 147 4.60 -20.41 47.42
N ALA A 148 3.80 -21.48 47.35
CA ALA A 148 4.25 -22.87 47.28
C ALA A 148 4.82 -23.28 45.90
N LYS A 149 4.92 -22.37 44.92
CA LYS A 149 5.56 -22.65 43.63
C LYS A 149 7.07 -22.39 43.70
N PRO A 150 7.90 -23.16 42.97
CA PRO A 150 9.33 -22.86 42.87
C PRO A 150 9.54 -21.46 42.27
N ASN A 151 10.48 -20.72 42.87
CA ASN A 151 10.92 -19.37 42.52
C ASN A 151 9.81 -18.29 42.63
N ALA A 152 8.80 -18.51 43.48
CA ALA A 152 7.67 -17.59 43.68
C ALA A 152 8.07 -16.22 44.27
N ASP A 153 9.01 -16.18 45.22
CA ASP A 153 9.52 -14.95 45.84
C ASP A 153 10.31 -14.11 44.84
N VAL A 154 11.13 -14.77 44.01
CA VAL A 154 11.92 -14.18 42.92
C VAL A 154 10.98 -13.55 41.89
N ILE A 155 9.90 -14.25 41.53
CA ILE A 155 8.86 -13.75 40.62
C ILE A 155 8.07 -12.59 41.25
N GLU A 156 7.73 -12.62 42.54
CA GLU A 156 7.02 -11.51 43.20
C GLU A 156 7.91 -10.25 43.25
N ARG A 157 9.21 -10.39 43.53
CA ARG A 157 10.18 -9.29 43.48
C ARG A 157 10.27 -8.70 42.08
N SER A 158 10.43 -9.55 41.07
CA SER A 158 10.51 -9.15 39.67
C SER A 158 9.26 -8.41 39.16
N LYS A 159 8.07 -8.80 39.64
CA LYS A 159 6.81 -8.09 39.34
C LYS A 159 6.77 -6.69 39.92
N LYS A 160 7.29 -6.49 41.15
CA LYS A 160 7.38 -5.15 41.78
C LYS A 160 8.34 -4.23 41.03
N LEU A 161 9.44 -4.77 40.49
CA LEU A 161 10.33 -4.04 39.58
C LEU A 161 9.65 -3.75 38.23
N TRP A 162 8.93 -4.73 37.67
CA TRP A 162 8.22 -4.59 36.41
C TRP A 162 7.14 -3.50 36.42
N GLU A 163 6.28 -3.42 37.45
CA GLU A 163 5.25 -2.38 37.53
C GLU A 163 5.87 -0.97 37.68
N LYS A 164 6.95 -0.84 38.46
CA LYS A 164 7.76 0.41 38.47
C LYS A 164 8.24 0.73 37.05
N LEU A 165 8.98 -0.18 36.42
CA LEU A 165 9.59 0.00 35.09
C LEU A 165 8.59 0.19 33.93
N ARG A 166 7.30 -0.12 34.15
CA ARG A 166 6.18 0.16 33.23
C ARG A 166 5.72 1.62 33.31
N LEU A 167 5.74 2.25 34.48
CA LEU A 167 5.30 3.63 34.73
C LEU A 167 6.30 4.67 34.20
N LYS A 168 6.28 4.89 32.88
CA LYS A 168 7.20 5.78 32.12
C LYS A 168 7.43 7.17 32.74
N SER A 169 6.41 7.75 33.37
CA SER A 169 6.36 9.16 33.79
C SER A 169 6.92 9.47 35.17
N HIS A 170 7.17 8.46 36.01
CA HIS A 170 7.45 8.67 37.45
C HIS A 170 8.87 8.26 37.90
N ILE A 171 9.75 7.86 36.97
CA ILE A 171 11.07 7.27 37.31
C ILE A 171 12.20 8.01 36.58
N GLN A 172 13.15 8.51 37.36
CA GLN A 172 14.35 9.23 36.87
C GLN A 172 15.28 8.32 36.06
N LYS A 173 16.14 8.90 35.21
CA LYS A 173 17.01 8.11 34.31
C LYS A 173 17.94 7.16 35.06
N ASP A 174 18.47 7.55 36.21
CA ASP A 174 19.43 6.76 36.97
C ASP A 174 18.78 5.76 37.93
N GLU A 175 17.66 6.12 38.57
CA GLU A 175 16.78 5.16 39.27
C GLU A 175 16.36 4.02 38.34
N ARG A 176 16.04 4.34 37.07
CA ARG A 176 15.71 3.34 36.04
C ARG A 176 16.88 2.40 35.74
N LYS A 177 18.14 2.87 35.78
CA LYS A 177 19.32 2.02 35.57
C LYS A 177 19.44 1.00 36.69
N GLU A 178 19.35 1.43 37.95
CA GLU A 178 19.43 0.51 39.09
C GLU A 178 18.25 -0.48 39.13
N LEU A 179 17.02 -0.03 38.83
CA LEU A 179 15.85 -0.93 38.73
C LEU A 179 15.99 -1.96 37.58
N VAL A 180 16.61 -1.58 36.45
CA VAL A 180 16.91 -2.51 35.35
C VAL A 180 18.05 -3.46 35.73
N LYS A 181 19.07 -2.98 36.44
CA LYS A 181 20.19 -3.78 36.93
C LYS A 181 19.75 -4.82 37.97
N GLU A 182 18.98 -4.43 39.00
CA GLU A 182 18.36 -5.37 39.96
C GLU A 182 17.50 -6.40 39.23
N LEU A 183 16.74 -5.99 38.21
CA LEU A 183 15.97 -6.91 37.39
C LEU A 183 16.86 -7.92 36.63
N PHE A 184 18.00 -7.48 36.08
CA PHE A 184 18.93 -8.37 35.39
C PHE A 184 19.62 -9.36 36.34
N GLU A 185 20.10 -8.90 37.51
CA GLU A 185 20.62 -9.74 38.60
C GLU A 185 19.61 -10.81 39.08
N ILE A 186 18.31 -10.57 38.85
CA ILE A 186 17.25 -11.53 39.17
C ILE A 186 16.97 -12.51 38.02
N ILE A 187 16.89 -12.07 36.76
CA ILE A 187 16.47 -12.95 35.64
C ILE A 187 17.59 -13.74 34.98
N GLU A 188 18.85 -13.30 35.12
CA GLU A 188 20.01 -13.97 34.52
C GLU A 188 20.23 -15.37 35.12
N GLY A 189 20.57 -16.34 34.25
CA GLY A 189 20.61 -17.77 34.53
C GLY A 189 19.24 -18.42 34.77
N ARG A 190 18.14 -17.67 34.62
CA ARG A 190 16.77 -18.09 34.96
C ARG A 190 15.72 -17.69 33.93
N VAL A 191 16.07 -17.20 32.74
CA VAL A 191 15.10 -16.62 31.79
C VAL A 191 13.99 -17.62 31.43
N LYS A 192 14.32 -18.91 31.22
CA LYS A 192 13.33 -19.97 30.93
C LYS A 192 12.23 -20.08 32.01
N ASP A 193 12.56 -19.91 33.28
CA ASP A 193 11.60 -20.01 34.40
C ASP A 193 10.51 -18.93 34.36
N PHE A 194 10.79 -17.80 33.72
CA PHE A 194 9.91 -16.63 33.71
C PHE A 194 9.01 -16.58 32.48
N VAL A 195 9.52 -17.03 31.33
CA VAL A 195 8.86 -16.83 30.03
C VAL A 195 7.66 -17.75 29.83
N PHE A 196 7.72 -18.99 30.31
CA PHE A 196 6.60 -19.94 30.20
C PHE A 196 5.48 -19.74 31.26
N LYS A 197 5.67 -18.81 32.21
CA LYS A 197 4.66 -18.47 33.22
C LYS A 197 3.90 -17.22 32.78
N HIS A 198 2.60 -17.36 32.54
CA HIS A 198 1.71 -16.28 32.05
C HIS A 198 1.83 -14.97 32.85
N ASP A 199 2.04 -15.06 34.16
CA ASP A 199 2.11 -13.94 35.08
C ASP A 199 3.52 -13.33 35.21
N SER A 200 4.54 -13.87 34.53
CA SER A 200 5.90 -13.29 34.52
C SER A 200 6.51 -13.07 33.13
N VAL A 201 5.92 -13.56 32.03
CA VAL A 201 6.43 -13.30 30.67
C VAL A 201 6.58 -11.80 30.34
N ARG A 202 5.68 -10.95 30.86
CA ARG A 202 5.74 -9.49 30.71
C ARG A 202 6.98 -8.85 31.39
N VAL A 203 7.56 -9.50 32.40
CA VAL A 203 8.80 -9.07 33.06
C VAL A 203 9.97 -9.11 32.07
N ILE A 204 10.17 -10.25 31.40
CA ILE A 204 11.28 -10.45 30.44
C ILE A 204 11.08 -9.57 29.21
N GLN A 205 9.84 -9.37 28.75
CA GLN A 205 9.55 -8.40 27.69
C GLN A 205 9.96 -6.96 28.07
N THR A 206 9.84 -6.56 29.33
CA THR A 206 10.31 -5.25 29.83
C THR A 206 11.83 -5.23 30.03
N ALA A 207 12.46 -6.34 30.42
CA ALA A 207 13.92 -6.45 30.45
C ALA A 207 14.52 -6.23 29.04
N ILE A 208 14.01 -6.93 28.02
CA ILE A 208 14.43 -6.74 26.61
C ILE A 208 14.23 -5.30 26.13
N LYS A 209 13.14 -4.64 26.55
CA LYS A 209 12.86 -3.24 26.21
C LYS A 209 13.93 -2.25 26.70
N TYR A 210 14.55 -2.49 27.86
CA TYR A 210 15.58 -1.61 28.44
C TYR A 210 17.01 -2.19 28.37
N SER A 211 17.17 -3.40 27.84
CA SER A 211 18.45 -4.10 27.71
C SER A 211 19.41 -3.46 26.71
N THR A 212 20.71 -3.60 27.00
CA THR A 212 21.80 -3.48 26.02
C THR A 212 21.78 -4.65 25.04
N MET A 213 22.47 -4.54 23.90
CA MET A 213 22.50 -5.63 22.92
C MET A 213 23.10 -6.93 23.49
N GLU A 214 24.13 -6.84 24.33
CA GLU A 214 24.72 -8.04 24.92
C GLU A 214 23.77 -8.72 25.93
N GLN A 215 22.98 -7.94 26.66
CA GLN A 215 21.89 -8.49 27.48
C GLN A 215 20.77 -9.13 26.63
N ARG A 216 20.49 -8.62 25.42
CA ARG A 216 19.58 -9.30 24.47
C ARG A 216 20.14 -10.63 23.99
N ARG A 217 21.44 -10.69 23.70
CA ARG A 217 22.13 -11.94 23.31
C ARG A 217 22.18 -12.93 24.45
N MET A 218 22.46 -12.50 25.69
CA MET A 218 22.34 -13.35 26.89
C MET A 218 20.94 -13.97 26.99
N ILE A 219 19.88 -13.16 26.91
CA ILE A 219 18.48 -13.64 26.93
C ILE A 219 18.21 -14.62 25.77
N ALA A 220 18.73 -14.37 24.57
CA ALA A 220 18.55 -15.25 23.42
C ALA A 220 19.33 -16.58 23.56
N ARG A 221 20.55 -16.55 24.10
CA ARG A 221 21.38 -17.73 24.40
C ARG A 221 20.73 -18.60 25.48
N GLU A 222 20.18 -17.99 26.54
CA GLU A 222 19.41 -18.73 27.56
C GLU A 222 18.12 -19.35 27.00
N LEU A 223 17.45 -18.71 26.05
CA LEU A 223 16.22 -19.23 25.43
C LEU A 223 16.46 -20.26 24.31
N LYS A 224 17.72 -20.62 24.04
CA LYS A 224 18.06 -21.66 23.07
C LYS A 224 17.42 -23.01 23.43
N GLY A 225 16.87 -23.67 22.42
CA GLY A 225 16.05 -24.88 22.49
C GLY A 225 14.55 -24.61 22.64
N GLU A 226 14.14 -23.37 22.94
CA GLU A 226 12.74 -23.04 23.26
C GLU A 226 12.01 -22.26 22.16
N PHE A 227 12.68 -21.69 21.15
CA PHE A 227 12.06 -20.67 20.29
C PHE A 227 10.82 -21.17 19.55
N ARG A 228 10.76 -22.46 19.19
CA ARG A 228 9.54 -23.09 18.67
C ARG A 228 8.38 -23.05 19.68
N THR A 229 8.63 -23.46 20.92
CA THR A 229 7.63 -23.46 22.01
C THR A 229 7.19 -22.03 22.36
N LEU A 230 8.11 -21.07 22.28
CA LEU A 230 7.82 -19.65 22.49
C LEU A 230 6.90 -19.07 21.41
N ALA A 231 7.09 -19.44 20.15
CA ALA A 231 6.24 -19.01 19.03
C ALA A 231 4.81 -19.57 19.12
N GLU A 232 4.67 -20.82 19.57
CA GLU A 232 3.38 -21.49 19.76
C GLU A 232 2.56 -20.91 20.92
N GLY A 233 3.20 -20.28 21.92
CA GLY A 233 2.51 -19.70 23.07
C GLY A 233 1.98 -18.27 22.85
N LYS A 234 0.65 -18.10 23.04
CA LYS A 234 -0.13 -16.85 22.88
C LYS A 234 0.52 -15.57 23.43
N TYR A 235 1.23 -15.64 24.57
CA TYR A 235 1.88 -14.48 25.21
C TYR A 235 3.40 -14.47 25.06
N SER A 236 4.03 -15.63 24.86
CA SER A 236 5.48 -15.77 24.66
C SER A 236 5.92 -15.38 23.24
N LYS A 237 5.02 -15.48 22.25
CA LYS A 237 5.30 -15.13 20.85
C LYS A 237 5.85 -13.71 20.67
N PHE A 238 5.31 -12.75 21.45
CA PHE A 238 5.75 -11.36 21.47
C PHE A 238 7.17 -11.14 22.03
N LEU A 239 7.74 -12.14 22.71
CA LEU A 239 9.13 -12.10 23.14
C LEU A 239 10.09 -12.25 21.95
N ILE A 240 9.76 -13.14 21.00
CA ILE A 240 10.53 -13.37 19.79
C ILE A 240 10.55 -12.09 18.95
N ALA A 241 9.39 -11.49 18.69
CA ALA A 241 9.27 -10.20 17.98
C ALA A 241 10.12 -9.10 18.64
N LYS A 242 10.12 -9.02 19.98
CA LYS A 242 10.95 -8.06 20.74
C LYS A 242 12.44 -8.38 20.71
N LEU A 243 12.86 -9.64 20.57
CA LEU A 243 14.27 -10.01 20.41
C LEU A 243 14.81 -9.56 19.04
N VAL A 244 14.10 -9.90 17.95
CA VAL A 244 14.51 -9.60 16.57
C VAL A 244 14.39 -8.12 16.18
N GLU A 245 13.61 -7.34 16.93
CA GLU A 245 13.38 -5.88 16.79
C GLU A 245 14.64 -5.03 16.48
N LYS A 246 15.83 -5.44 16.95
CA LYS A 246 17.09 -4.70 16.77
C LYS A 246 18.05 -5.30 15.75
N GLY A 247 17.58 -6.26 14.93
CA GLY A 247 18.29 -6.76 13.76
C GLY A 247 19.61 -7.51 14.05
N ASP A 248 19.81 -8.01 15.26
CA ASP A 248 21.05 -8.69 15.63
C ASP A 248 21.20 -10.06 14.93
N PRO A 249 22.31 -10.30 14.19
CA PRO A 249 22.51 -11.55 13.45
C PRO A 249 22.57 -12.80 14.33
N GLU A 250 23.18 -12.73 15.51
CA GLU A 250 23.29 -13.91 16.41
C GLU A 250 21.90 -14.32 16.91
N ILE A 251 21.11 -13.35 17.35
CA ILE A 251 19.74 -13.56 17.83
C ILE A 251 18.85 -14.12 16.71
N ARG A 252 18.91 -13.54 15.51
CA ARG A 252 18.19 -14.04 14.32
C ARG A 252 18.57 -15.49 14.02
N ASP A 253 19.86 -15.80 13.98
CA ASP A 253 20.35 -17.10 13.53
C ASP A 253 20.02 -18.20 14.55
N LEU A 254 20.07 -17.90 15.85
CA LEU A 254 19.60 -18.80 16.91
C LEU A 254 18.11 -19.16 16.73
N ILE A 255 17.25 -18.18 16.47
CA ILE A 255 15.79 -18.38 16.32
C ILE A 255 15.49 -19.19 15.04
N ILE A 256 16.06 -18.80 13.90
CA ILE A 256 15.77 -19.45 12.60
C ILE A 256 16.29 -20.90 12.57
N GLN A 257 17.44 -21.20 13.21
CA GLN A 257 17.97 -22.57 13.27
C GLN A 257 17.09 -23.57 14.03
N GLU A 258 16.24 -23.08 14.93
CA GLU A 258 15.23 -23.87 15.67
C GLU A 258 13.89 -23.98 14.94
N PHE A 259 13.63 -23.11 13.96
CA PHE A 259 12.46 -23.19 13.08
C PHE A 259 12.65 -24.20 11.95
N TYR A 260 13.90 -24.45 11.52
CA TYR A 260 14.23 -25.46 10.51
C TYR A 260 13.77 -26.87 10.91
N GLY A 261 13.05 -27.52 10.00
CA GLY A 261 12.39 -28.81 10.18
C GLY A 261 11.00 -28.73 10.81
N PHE A 262 10.55 -27.52 11.18
CA PHE A 262 9.26 -27.27 11.79
C PHE A 262 8.41 -26.23 11.03
N VAL A 263 8.87 -25.74 9.87
CA VAL A 263 8.19 -24.68 9.11
C VAL A 263 6.73 -25.03 8.83
N LYS A 264 6.48 -26.25 8.30
CA LYS A 264 5.12 -26.74 8.01
C LYS A 264 4.21 -26.72 9.24
N ARG A 265 4.73 -27.05 10.43
CA ARG A 265 3.98 -27.06 11.70
C ARG A 265 3.71 -25.63 12.17
N LEU A 266 4.73 -24.78 12.17
CA LEU A 266 4.66 -23.41 12.68
C LEU A 266 3.71 -22.54 11.83
N ILE A 267 3.80 -22.59 10.49
CA ILE A 267 2.91 -21.83 9.60
C ILE A 267 1.44 -22.33 9.64
N ASN A 268 1.20 -23.55 10.10
CA ASN A 268 -0.15 -24.10 10.27
C ASN A 268 -0.76 -23.83 11.66
N HIS A 269 0.00 -23.30 12.61
CA HIS A 269 -0.39 -23.10 14.01
C HIS A 269 -0.91 -21.67 14.26
N PRO A 270 -2.09 -21.47 14.89
CA PRO A 270 -2.74 -20.15 15.01
C PRO A 270 -1.86 -19.02 15.55
N GLU A 271 -1.08 -19.28 16.61
CA GLU A 271 -0.20 -18.27 17.22
C GLU A 271 1.15 -18.11 16.48
N ALA A 272 1.82 -19.22 16.17
CA ALA A 272 3.19 -19.23 15.62
C ALA A 272 3.28 -18.83 14.15
N ALA A 273 2.21 -18.98 13.37
CA ALA A 273 2.25 -18.70 11.93
C ALA A 273 2.55 -17.22 11.63
N TRP A 274 2.02 -16.31 12.45
CA TRP A 274 2.33 -14.88 12.39
C TRP A 274 3.81 -14.60 12.67
N ILE A 275 4.40 -15.26 13.68
CA ILE A 275 5.83 -15.14 13.99
C ILE A 275 6.70 -15.73 12.87
N MET A 276 6.27 -16.82 12.24
CA MET A 276 6.94 -17.40 11.08
C MET A 276 6.95 -16.42 9.90
N ASP A 277 5.79 -15.84 9.51
CA ASP A 277 5.76 -14.90 8.40
C ASP A 277 6.45 -13.57 8.74
N ASP A 278 6.39 -13.06 9.97
CA ASP A 278 7.15 -11.85 10.35
C ASP A 278 8.67 -12.09 10.29
N ILE A 279 9.15 -13.22 10.80
CA ILE A 279 10.57 -13.59 10.70
C ILE A 279 10.97 -13.82 9.24
N TYR A 280 10.15 -14.54 8.47
CA TYR A 280 10.37 -14.74 7.06
C TYR A 280 10.46 -13.40 6.33
N ARG A 281 9.42 -12.57 6.40
CA ARG A 281 9.30 -11.26 5.73
C ARG A 281 10.45 -10.32 6.06
N ALA A 282 10.62 -10.00 7.34
CA ALA A 282 11.36 -8.82 7.80
C ALA A 282 12.74 -9.12 8.40
N VAL A 283 13.03 -10.37 8.81
CA VAL A 283 14.24 -10.68 9.60
C VAL A 283 15.20 -11.64 8.87
N ALA A 284 14.67 -12.62 8.14
CA ALA A 284 15.45 -13.65 7.47
C ALA A 284 16.25 -13.11 6.27
N THR A 285 17.52 -13.52 6.15
CA THR A 285 18.35 -13.27 4.97
C THR A 285 17.81 -14.00 3.73
N PRO A 286 18.23 -13.66 2.49
CA PRO A 286 17.82 -14.37 1.28
C PRO A 286 18.06 -15.89 1.34
N GLU A 287 19.16 -16.33 1.93
CA GLU A 287 19.55 -17.74 2.08
C GLU A 287 18.67 -18.44 3.14
N GLN A 288 18.29 -17.71 4.20
CA GLN A 288 17.37 -18.21 5.22
C GLN A 288 15.95 -18.31 4.69
N LYS A 289 15.48 -17.29 3.93
CA LYS A 289 14.21 -17.31 3.19
C LYS A 289 14.15 -18.52 2.26
N ALA A 290 15.20 -18.73 1.46
CA ALA A 290 15.28 -19.88 0.57
C ALA A 290 15.12 -21.21 1.32
N ARG A 291 15.90 -21.43 2.39
CA ARG A 291 15.82 -22.66 3.19
C ARG A 291 14.45 -22.86 3.86
N LEU A 292 13.85 -21.80 4.42
CA LEU A 292 12.51 -21.84 5.01
C LEU A 292 11.44 -22.17 3.95
N LEU A 293 11.54 -21.58 2.75
CA LEU A 293 10.60 -21.84 1.65
C LEU A 293 10.73 -23.25 1.08
N ARG A 294 11.96 -23.81 1.02
CA ARG A 294 12.23 -25.17 0.52
C ARG A 294 11.47 -26.26 1.29
N GLU A 295 11.19 -26.05 2.59
CA GLU A 295 10.35 -26.94 3.41
C GLU A 295 8.88 -27.02 2.99
N TRP A 296 8.39 -26.09 2.15
CA TRP A 296 7.04 -26.17 1.56
C TRP A 296 6.93 -27.14 0.39
N TYR A 297 8.06 -27.64 -0.15
CA TYR A 297 8.08 -28.49 -1.34
C TYR A 297 8.03 -30.00 -1.02
N GLY A 298 8.26 -30.39 0.22
CA GLY A 298 8.26 -31.79 0.62
C GLY A 298 8.84 -32.00 2.01
N ALA A 299 8.50 -33.13 2.64
CA ALA A 299 9.00 -33.47 3.97
C ALA A 299 10.50 -33.80 3.97
N GLU A 300 11.07 -34.21 2.83
CA GLU A 300 12.51 -34.48 2.69
C GLU A 300 13.37 -33.24 2.93
N PHE A 301 12.86 -32.02 2.65
CA PHE A 301 13.58 -30.77 2.87
C PHE A 301 13.56 -30.31 4.34
N SER A 302 12.66 -30.87 5.17
CA SER A 302 12.56 -30.58 6.61
C SER A 302 13.42 -31.51 7.50
N ILE A 303 13.85 -32.68 7.01
CA ILE A 303 14.46 -33.70 7.88
C ILE A 303 15.98 -33.48 8.00
N LYS A 304 16.43 -32.97 9.16
CA LYS A 304 17.86 -32.90 9.52
C LYS A 304 18.49 -34.30 9.44
N GLY A 305 19.34 -34.52 8.43
CA GLY A 305 19.99 -35.81 8.17
C GLY A 305 19.59 -36.48 6.85
N LEU A 306 18.48 -36.07 6.22
CA LEU A 306 18.33 -36.25 4.77
C LEU A 306 19.00 -35.05 4.09
N GLU A 307 20.15 -35.28 3.45
CA GLU A 307 20.65 -34.33 2.47
C GLU A 307 19.74 -34.39 1.24
N ALA A 308 18.97 -33.32 1.03
CA ALA A 308 18.19 -33.13 -0.18
C ALA A 308 19.14 -32.92 -1.37
N LYS A 309 19.43 -34.02 -2.09
CA LYS A 309 20.25 -34.01 -3.32
C LYS A 309 19.81 -32.90 -4.25
N GLY A 310 20.74 -32.04 -4.63
CA GLY A 310 20.48 -30.88 -5.48
C GLY A 310 21.20 -29.63 -5.00
N THR A 311 20.95 -28.50 -5.66
CA THR A 311 21.44 -27.19 -5.23
C THR A 311 20.67 -26.68 -4.02
N ASP A 312 21.29 -25.78 -3.23
CA ASP A 312 20.67 -25.19 -2.03
C ASP A 312 19.68 -24.04 -2.36
N SER A 313 19.03 -24.16 -3.53
CA SER A 313 18.08 -23.20 -4.07
C SER A 313 16.66 -23.41 -3.54
N ALA A 314 15.87 -22.35 -3.55
CA ALA A 314 14.41 -22.40 -3.38
C ALA A 314 13.65 -22.09 -4.67
N GLU A 315 14.33 -21.94 -5.79
CA GLU A 315 13.65 -21.87 -7.09
C GLU A 315 13.16 -23.27 -7.47
N LEU A 316 11.84 -23.46 -7.42
CA LEU A 316 11.20 -24.75 -7.71
C LEU A 316 11.52 -25.23 -9.13
N SER A 317 11.71 -24.30 -10.07
CA SER A 317 12.15 -24.58 -11.44
C SER A 317 13.52 -25.27 -11.51
N VAL A 318 14.41 -25.06 -10.54
CA VAL A 318 15.74 -25.72 -10.47
C VAL A 318 15.61 -27.09 -9.83
N ILE A 319 14.93 -27.17 -8.67
CA ILE A 319 14.69 -28.44 -7.96
C ILE A 319 14.02 -29.48 -8.86
N LEU A 320 13.04 -29.07 -9.67
CA LEU A 320 12.32 -29.95 -10.59
C LEU A 320 13.13 -30.36 -11.84
N LYS A 321 14.22 -29.65 -12.19
CA LYS A 321 15.18 -30.09 -13.22
C LYS A 321 16.19 -31.09 -12.66
N GLU A 322 16.52 -30.97 -11.37
CA GLU A 322 17.46 -31.86 -10.66
C GLU A 322 16.81 -33.19 -10.23
N SER A 323 15.48 -33.24 -10.06
CA SER A 323 14.74 -34.48 -9.78
C SER A 323 13.34 -34.50 -10.44
N PRO A 324 13.27 -34.65 -11.79
CA PRO A 324 12.00 -34.63 -12.53
C PRO A 324 11.01 -35.70 -12.08
N GLU A 325 11.49 -36.85 -11.60
CA GLU A 325 10.67 -37.95 -11.10
C GLU A 325 9.87 -37.58 -9.83
N ARG A 326 10.30 -36.54 -9.10
CA ARG A 326 9.61 -36.01 -7.91
C ARG A 326 8.60 -34.91 -8.21
N ARG A 327 8.49 -34.46 -9.47
CA ARG A 327 7.63 -33.32 -9.85
C ARG A 327 6.21 -33.44 -9.33
N LYS A 328 5.56 -34.60 -9.50
CA LYS A 328 4.18 -34.78 -9.02
C LYS A 328 4.09 -34.72 -7.48
N PRO A 329 4.80 -35.57 -6.70
CA PRO A 329 4.78 -35.48 -5.24
C PRO A 329 5.04 -34.08 -4.66
N ILE A 330 5.98 -33.34 -5.25
CA ILE A 330 6.33 -31.97 -4.81
C ILE A 330 5.19 -30.98 -5.11
N MET A 331 4.63 -31.02 -6.32
CA MET A 331 3.51 -30.14 -6.70
C MET A 331 2.25 -30.44 -5.89
N ASP A 332 1.86 -31.73 -5.79
CA ASP A 332 0.72 -32.18 -5.00
C ASP A 332 0.84 -31.73 -3.53
N TYR A 333 2.05 -31.79 -2.95
CA TYR A 333 2.32 -31.36 -1.57
C TYR A 333 2.25 -29.83 -1.41
N LEU A 334 2.82 -29.07 -2.34
CA LEU A 334 2.83 -27.61 -2.34
C LEU A 334 1.42 -27.03 -2.52
N GLU A 335 0.62 -27.60 -3.42
CA GLU A 335 -0.78 -27.24 -3.64
C GLU A 335 -1.63 -27.44 -2.38
N ASN A 336 -1.51 -28.60 -1.73
CA ASN A 336 -2.19 -28.87 -0.47
C ASN A 336 -1.80 -27.88 0.65
N GLN A 337 -0.53 -27.44 0.69
CA GLN A 337 -0.06 -26.42 1.63
C GLN A 337 -0.66 -25.03 1.33
N ILE A 338 -0.66 -24.61 0.06
CA ILE A 338 -1.27 -23.34 -0.40
C ILE A 338 -2.75 -23.32 -0.05
N ASN A 339 -3.50 -24.36 -0.45
CA ASN A 339 -4.94 -24.47 -0.22
C ASN A 339 -5.29 -24.49 1.28
N SER A 340 -4.46 -25.13 2.12
CA SER A 340 -4.67 -25.14 3.58
C SER A 340 -4.60 -23.74 4.20
N LEU A 341 -3.68 -22.88 3.76
CA LEU A 341 -3.59 -21.50 4.28
C LEU A 341 -4.71 -20.60 3.76
N ILE A 342 -5.11 -20.76 2.48
CA ILE A 342 -6.23 -20.03 1.89
C ILE A 342 -7.53 -20.37 2.64
N GLN A 343 -7.81 -21.66 2.88
CA GLN A 343 -8.95 -22.11 3.68
C GLN A 343 -8.94 -21.58 5.13
N LYS A 344 -7.76 -21.37 5.72
CA LYS A 344 -7.59 -20.77 7.05
C LYS A 344 -7.69 -19.23 7.05
N LYS A 345 -7.92 -18.60 5.89
CA LYS A 345 -7.88 -17.14 5.69
C LYS A 345 -6.56 -16.49 6.09
N LEU A 346 -5.46 -17.23 6.02
CA LEU A 346 -4.09 -16.74 6.28
C LEU A 346 -3.48 -16.14 5.01
N THR A 347 -4.29 -15.38 4.27
CA THR A 347 -4.04 -14.91 2.90
C THR A 347 -3.16 -13.66 2.82
N GLY A 348 -2.67 -13.16 3.96
CA GLY A 348 -1.76 -12.00 4.03
C GLY A 348 -0.28 -12.37 4.21
N PHE A 349 0.05 -13.66 4.26
CA PHE A 349 1.42 -14.11 4.53
C PHE A 349 2.31 -14.04 3.28
N SER A 350 3.43 -13.33 3.41
CA SER A 350 4.43 -13.21 2.35
C SER A 350 5.00 -14.57 1.91
N MET A 351 5.17 -15.50 2.86
CA MET A 351 5.66 -16.86 2.58
C MET A 351 4.67 -17.67 1.72
N LEU A 352 3.37 -17.45 1.87
CA LEU A 352 2.34 -18.03 1.00
C LEU A 352 2.45 -17.47 -0.42
N HIS A 353 2.68 -16.17 -0.57
CA HIS A 353 2.78 -15.53 -1.89
C HIS A 353 4.03 -15.96 -2.65
N ASP A 354 5.14 -16.15 -1.96
CA ASP A 354 6.37 -16.74 -2.52
C ASP A 354 6.15 -18.20 -2.96
N ALA A 355 5.48 -19.01 -2.13
CA ALA A 355 5.13 -20.40 -2.44
C ALA A 355 4.19 -20.49 -3.66
N MET A 356 3.16 -19.64 -3.74
CA MET A 356 2.22 -19.56 -4.86
C MET A 356 2.89 -19.11 -6.16
N LEU A 357 3.81 -18.14 -6.10
CA LEU A 357 4.57 -17.74 -7.29
C LEU A 357 5.46 -18.88 -7.79
N GLN A 358 6.13 -19.61 -6.88
CA GLN A 358 6.99 -20.75 -7.26
C GLN A 358 6.18 -21.91 -7.85
N TYR A 359 4.99 -22.21 -7.32
CA TYR A 359 4.04 -23.16 -7.93
C TYR A 359 3.66 -22.73 -9.35
N PHE A 360 3.21 -21.47 -9.52
CA PHE A 360 2.76 -20.96 -10.82
C PHE A 360 3.88 -20.95 -11.87
N LEU A 361 5.11 -20.55 -11.50
CA LEU A 361 6.25 -20.47 -12.42
C LEU A 361 6.72 -21.83 -12.96
N VAL A 362 6.31 -22.95 -12.37
CA VAL A 362 6.61 -24.30 -12.89
C VAL A 362 5.42 -25.00 -13.53
N CYS A 363 4.22 -24.40 -13.49
CA CYS A 363 3.08 -24.85 -14.29
C CYS A 363 3.27 -24.44 -15.75
N GLU A 364 3.10 -25.38 -16.68
CA GLU A 364 3.26 -25.11 -18.11
C GLU A 364 2.00 -24.37 -18.64
N PRO A 365 2.14 -23.21 -19.32
CA PRO A 365 1.00 -22.42 -19.76
C PRO A 365 0.01 -23.21 -20.64
N GLY A 366 -1.27 -23.16 -20.28
CA GLY A 366 -2.35 -23.85 -20.98
C GLY A 366 -2.60 -25.30 -20.55
N THR A 367 -1.75 -25.89 -19.70
CA THR A 367 -2.05 -27.18 -19.05
C THR A 367 -3.21 -27.07 -18.08
N GLU A 368 -3.88 -28.20 -17.80
CA GLU A 368 -4.96 -28.30 -16.80
C GLU A 368 -4.51 -27.70 -15.44
N GLN A 369 -3.32 -28.10 -14.95
CA GLN A 369 -2.74 -27.56 -13.71
C GLN A 369 -2.60 -26.03 -13.68
N ALA A 370 -2.24 -25.40 -14.80
CA ALA A 370 -2.15 -23.94 -14.91
C ALA A 370 -3.54 -23.28 -14.94
N ASN A 371 -4.50 -23.89 -15.65
CA ASN A 371 -5.86 -23.40 -15.78
C ASN A 371 -6.64 -23.54 -14.47
N ASP A 372 -6.49 -24.66 -13.77
CA ASP A 372 -7.14 -24.96 -12.48
C ASP A 372 -6.64 -24.00 -11.40
N PHE A 373 -5.33 -23.76 -11.31
CA PHE A 373 -4.77 -22.77 -10.39
C PHE A 373 -5.29 -21.35 -10.68
N LEU A 374 -5.42 -20.98 -11.96
CA LEU A 374 -6.05 -19.72 -12.35
C LEU A 374 -7.54 -19.65 -11.97
N GLU A 375 -8.29 -20.75 -12.07
CA GLU A 375 -9.72 -20.79 -11.68
C GLU A 375 -9.89 -20.64 -10.16
N HIS A 376 -9.06 -21.30 -9.34
CA HIS A 376 -9.06 -21.14 -7.88
C HIS A 376 -8.78 -19.69 -7.42
N LEU A 377 -8.02 -18.93 -8.21
CA LEU A 377 -7.77 -17.50 -7.96
C LEU A 377 -8.89 -16.56 -8.44
N LYS A 378 -9.88 -17.00 -9.22
CA LYS A 378 -10.93 -16.10 -9.72
C LYS A 378 -11.98 -15.83 -8.64
N PRO A 379 -12.36 -14.57 -8.39
CA PRO A 379 -13.55 -14.25 -7.59
C PRO A 379 -14.79 -14.91 -8.19
N ASP A 380 -15.65 -15.44 -7.33
CA ASP A 380 -16.90 -16.08 -7.76
C ASP A 380 -17.70 -15.13 -8.68
N PRO A 381 -17.96 -15.50 -9.95
CA PRO A 381 -18.63 -14.64 -10.92
C PRO A 381 -20.14 -14.49 -10.64
N THR A 382 -20.71 -15.25 -9.70
CA THR A 382 -22.13 -15.22 -9.31
C THR A 382 -22.40 -14.28 -8.14
N LEU A 383 -21.43 -14.10 -7.23
CA LEU A 383 -21.51 -13.12 -6.14
C LEU A 383 -21.50 -11.70 -6.69
N LYS A 384 -22.37 -10.82 -6.17
CA LYS A 384 -22.56 -9.45 -6.66
C LYS A 384 -21.43 -8.50 -6.26
N GLU A 385 -21.40 -7.36 -6.91
CA GLU A 385 -20.56 -6.22 -6.52
C GLU A 385 -21.01 -5.72 -5.13
N GLY A 386 -20.20 -5.98 -4.09
CA GLY A 386 -20.55 -5.78 -2.67
C GLY A 386 -20.71 -7.08 -1.85
N GLU A 387 -20.75 -8.25 -2.50
CA GLU A 387 -20.61 -9.56 -1.87
C GLU A 387 -19.16 -10.03 -2.08
N GLU A 388 -18.37 -10.12 -1.01
CA GLU A 388 -16.94 -10.51 -1.08
C GLU A 388 -16.78 -12.03 -1.01
N ALA A 389 -16.14 -12.62 -2.02
CA ALA A 389 -15.74 -14.03 -2.03
C ALA A 389 -14.52 -14.25 -1.12
N ASP A 390 -14.35 -15.45 -0.55
CA ASP A 390 -13.23 -15.75 0.36
C ASP A 390 -11.83 -15.55 -0.26
N ASN A 391 -11.70 -15.56 -1.60
CA ASN A 391 -10.46 -15.28 -2.31
C ASN A 391 -10.27 -13.79 -2.73
N VAL A 392 -11.24 -12.90 -2.48
CA VAL A 392 -11.08 -11.45 -2.73
C VAL A 392 -9.94 -10.88 -1.89
N ASP A 393 -9.86 -11.25 -0.61
CA ASP A 393 -8.79 -10.79 0.28
C ASP A 393 -7.41 -11.33 -0.10
N LEU A 394 -7.34 -12.55 -0.66
CA LEU A 394 -6.11 -13.09 -1.23
C LEU A 394 -5.61 -12.24 -2.40
N LEU A 395 -6.51 -11.83 -3.30
CA LEU A 395 -6.14 -10.99 -4.46
C LEU A 395 -5.72 -9.58 -4.03
N LYS A 396 -6.39 -8.98 -3.04
CA LYS A 396 -5.97 -7.73 -2.38
C LYS A 396 -4.55 -7.88 -1.83
N ASN A 397 -4.32 -8.88 -0.96
CA ASN A 397 -3.05 -9.10 -0.27
C ASN A 397 -1.88 -9.44 -1.20
N LEU A 398 -2.12 -10.25 -2.24
CA LEU A 398 -1.10 -10.59 -3.24
C LEU A 398 -0.50 -9.33 -3.87
N ALA A 399 -1.33 -8.36 -4.26
CA ALA A 399 -0.91 -7.17 -5.00
C ALA A 399 0.17 -6.34 -4.28
N PHE A 400 0.10 -6.22 -2.96
CA PHE A 400 1.02 -5.40 -2.15
C PHE A 400 2.34 -6.11 -1.79
N THR A 401 2.61 -7.30 -2.34
CA THR A 401 3.86 -8.05 -2.09
C THR A 401 4.69 -8.26 -3.35
N LYS A 402 6.02 -8.38 -3.22
CA LYS A 402 6.93 -8.53 -4.36
C LYS A 402 6.57 -9.73 -5.24
N SER A 403 6.37 -10.90 -4.63
CA SER A 403 6.04 -12.13 -5.37
C SER A 403 4.57 -12.18 -5.78
N GLY A 404 3.65 -11.78 -4.90
CA GLY A 404 2.22 -11.77 -5.20
C GLY A 404 1.85 -10.78 -6.32
N SER A 405 2.50 -9.62 -6.39
CA SER A 405 2.31 -8.67 -7.50
C SER A 405 2.78 -9.25 -8.83
N ARG A 406 3.87 -10.03 -8.84
CA ARG A 406 4.37 -10.71 -10.06
C ARG A 406 3.42 -11.84 -10.44
N LEU A 407 2.97 -12.64 -9.48
CA LEU A 407 1.95 -13.67 -9.70
C LEU A 407 0.70 -13.06 -10.34
N MET A 408 0.12 -12.00 -9.74
CA MET A 408 -1.04 -11.32 -10.31
C MET A 408 -0.75 -10.72 -11.69
N SER A 409 0.44 -10.17 -11.94
CA SER A 409 0.84 -9.68 -13.26
C SER A 409 0.80 -10.80 -14.31
N LEU A 410 1.28 -12.00 -13.96
CA LEU A 410 1.24 -13.19 -14.81
C LEU A 410 -0.19 -13.73 -14.98
N CYS A 411 -1.01 -13.74 -13.93
CA CYS A 411 -2.43 -14.10 -14.01
C CYS A 411 -3.21 -13.18 -14.96
N PHE A 412 -2.89 -11.87 -14.99
CA PHE A 412 -3.44 -10.94 -15.99
C PHE A 412 -2.99 -11.30 -17.42
N ALA A 413 -1.71 -11.63 -17.62
CA ALA A 413 -1.17 -11.94 -18.94
C ALA A 413 -1.68 -13.27 -19.50
N TYR A 414 -1.73 -14.34 -18.70
CA TYR A 414 -2.24 -15.64 -19.14
C TYR A 414 -3.78 -15.75 -19.12
N GLY A 415 -4.46 -15.05 -18.21
CA GLY A 415 -5.92 -15.07 -18.10
C GLY A 415 -6.64 -14.54 -19.34
N THR A 416 -7.84 -15.05 -19.61
CA THR A 416 -8.69 -14.62 -20.74
C THR A 416 -9.29 -13.23 -20.50
N ALA A 417 -9.95 -12.65 -21.50
CA ALA A 417 -10.68 -11.38 -21.35
C ALA A 417 -11.76 -11.40 -20.24
N LYS A 418 -12.36 -12.58 -19.95
CA LYS A 418 -13.27 -12.75 -18.79
C LYS A 418 -12.49 -12.68 -17.47
N ASP A 419 -11.35 -13.36 -17.41
CA ASP A 419 -10.55 -13.46 -16.18
C ASP A 419 -9.89 -12.14 -15.83
N ARG A 420 -9.35 -11.40 -16.82
CA ARG A 420 -8.82 -10.03 -16.63
C ARG A 420 -9.87 -9.08 -16.01
N LYS A 421 -11.15 -9.24 -16.38
CA LYS A 421 -12.25 -8.48 -15.74
C LYS A 421 -12.53 -8.94 -14.30
N LEU A 422 -12.48 -10.24 -14.03
CA LEU A 422 -12.68 -10.78 -12.68
C LEU A 422 -11.52 -10.39 -11.75
N PHE A 423 -10.28 -10.40 -12.22
CA PHE A 423 -9.11 -9.98 -11.44
C PHE A 423 -9.05 -8.47 -11.19
N LEU A 424 -9.66 -7.62 -12.04
CA LEU A 424 -9.75 -6.18 -11.76
C LEU A 424 -10.81 -5.81 -10.69
N ARG A 425 -11.89 -6.59 -10.56
CA ARG A 425 -13.01 -6.30 -9.65
C ARG A 425 -12.59 -6.09 -8.17
N PRO A 426 -11.74 -6.92 -7.54
CA PRO A 426 -11.29 -6.75 -6.16
C PRO A 426 -10.58 -5.43 -5.83
N TYR A 427 -10.05 -4.73 -6.84
CA TYR A 427 -9.21 -3.55 -6.66
C TYR A 427 -9.96 -2.21 -6.81
N LYS A 428 -11.24 -2.25 -7.16
CA LYS A 428 -12.07 -1.09 -7.56
C LYS A 428 -12.01 0.13 -6.65
N ASP A 429 -11.87 -0.09 -5.34
CA ASP A 429 -11.89 0.94 -4.30
C ASP A 429 -10.52 1.07 -3.60
N ASN A 430 -9.44 0.64 -4.28
CA ASN A 430 -8.04 0.63 -3.83
C ASN A 430 -7.05 1.06 -4.94
N ILE A 431 -7.50 1.49 -6.13
CA ILE A 431 -6.62 1.74 -7.27
C ILE A 431 -5.63 2.89 -6.97
N GLU A 432 -6.07 3.93 -6.26
CA GLU A 432 -5.24 5.05 -5.85
C GLU A 432 -4.13 4.57 -4.92
N LEU A 433 -4.45 3.81 -3.87
CA LEU A 433 -3.46 3.18 -2.98
C LEU A 433 -2.48 2.28 -3.75
N MET A 434 -2.99 1.49 -4.70
CA MET A 434 -2.16 0.63 -5.54
C MET A 434 -1.22 1.40 -6.46
N ALA A 435 -1.60 2.59 -6.94
CA ALA A 435 -0.76 3.39 -7.83
C ALA A 435 0.51 3.94 -7.13
N TYR A 436 0.44 4.22 -5.83
CA TYR A 436 1.59 4.66 -5.03
C TYR A 436 2.40 3.51 -4.39
N ASP A 437 1.87 2.28 -4.29
CA ASP A 437 2.63 1.18 -3.68
C ASP A 437 3.78 0.66 -4.58
N VAL A 438 4.89 0.24 -3.96
CA VAL A 438 6.08 -0.29 -4.65
C VAL A 438 5.83 -1.61 -5.39
N ASN A 439 4.86 -2.42 -4.96
CA ASN A 439 4.53 -3.70 -5.59
C ASN A 439 3.27 -3.59 -6.47
N ALA A 440 2.19 -3.02 -5.94
CA ALA A 440 0.85 -3.09 -6.52
C ALA A 440 0.67 -2.24 -7.80
N HIS A 441 1.44 -1.17 -7.99
CA HIS A 441 1.36 -0.35 -9.21
C HIS A 441 1.69 -1.21 -10.46
N HIS A 442 2.57 -2.20 -10.32
CA HIS A 442 2.86 -3.17 -11.38
C HIS A 442 1.65 -4.02 -11.78
N VAL A 443 0.69 -4.26 -10.89
CA VAL A 443 -0.54 -5.00 -11.20
C VAL A 443 -1.46 -4.15 -12.08
N LEU A 444 -1.52 -2.83 -11.83
CA LEU A 444 -2.21 -1.87 -12.71
C LEU A 444 -1.53 -1.79 -14.08
N LEU A 445 -0.20 -1.67 -14.12
CA LEU A 445 0.59 -1.70 -15.37
C LEU A 445 0.38 -3.02 -16.14
N ALA A 446 0.34 -4.16 -15.46
CA ALA A 446 0.06 -5.46 -16.07
C ALA A 446 -1.35 -5.51 -16.68
N ALA A 447 -2.37 -5.07 -15.95
CA ALA A 447 -3.74 -5.00 -16.44
C ALA A 447 -3.86 -4.10 -17.69
N LEU A 448 -3.20 -2.94 -17.70
CA LEU A 448 -3.12 -2.04 -18.87
C LEU A 448 -2.37 -2.70 -20.04
N ALA A 449 -1.26 -3.40 -19.78
CA ALA A 449 -0.41 -4.00 -20.80
C ALA A 449 -1.13 -5.04 -21.68
N VAL A 450 -2.13 -5.73 -21.15
CA VAL A 450 -2.74 -6.93 -21.76
C VAL A 450 -4.26 -6.92 -21.92
N THR A 451 -5.00 -5.97 -21.34
CA THR A 451 -6.48 -5.97 -21.41
C THR A 451 -6.98 -5.30 -22.69
N ASP A 452 -7.53 -6.10 -23.62
CA ASP A 452 -8.00 -5.60 -24.92
C ASP A 452 -9.31 -4.79 -24.83
N ASP A 453 -10.09 -4.96 -23.75
CA ASP A 453 -11.21 -4.07 -23.38
C ASP A 453 -10.67 -2.82 -22.68
N THR A 454 -10.27 -1.86 -23.51
CA THR A 454 -9.73 -0.56 -23.12
C THR A 454 -10.76 0.29 -22.36
N LYS A 455 -12.07 0.12 -22.61
CA LYS A 455 -13.13 0.82 -21.88
C LYS A 455 -13.25 0.29 -20.46
N LEU A 456 -13.12 -1.03 -20.26
CA LEU A 456 -12.99 -1.63 -18.94
C LEU A 456 -11.75 -1.09 -18.21
N SER A 457 -10.56 -1.11 -18.83
CA SER A 457 -9.35 -0.56 -18.22
C SER A 457 -9.47 0.92 -17.85
N SER A 458 -9.99 1.76 -18.75
CA SER A 458 -10.22 3.18 -18.50
C SER A 458 -11.21 3.41 -17.35
N LYS A 459 -12.31 2.66 -17.28
CA LYS A 459 -13.29 2.81 -16.19
C LYS A 459 -12.76 2.26 -14.85
N SER A 460 -12.19 1.06 -14.85
CA SER A 460 -11.83 0.34 -13.61
C SER A 460 -10.50 0.77 -12.99
N ILE A 461 -9.62 1.43 -13.74
CA ILE A 461 -8.36 1.97 -13.20
C ILE A 461 -8.48 3.49 -13.08
N PHE A 462 -8.71 4.18 -14.19
CA PHE A 462 -8.69 5.65 -14.20
C PHE A 462 -9.97 6.31 -13.66
N GLY A 463 -11.04 5.57 -13.39
CA GLY A 463 -12.25 6.11 -12.75
C GLY A 463 -12.05 6.58 -11.30
N GLU A 464 -11.11 5.99 -10.57
CA GLU A 464 -10.75 6.39 -9.19
C GLU A 464 -9.64 7.46 -9.17
N LEU A 465 -8.68 7.31 -10.09
CA LEU A 465 -7.52 8.20 -10.24
C LEU A 465 -7.89 9.57 -10.85
N LEU A 466 -8.86 9.61 -11.77
CA LEU A 466 -9.28 10.79 -12.52
C LEU A 466 -10.79 11.07 -12.34
N PRO A 467 -11.23 11.41 -11.11
CA PRO A 467 -12.63 11.69 -10.81
C PRO A 467 -13.13 12.94 -11.54
N THR A 468 -14.43 13.01 -11.83
CA THR A 468 -15.05 14.16 -12.52
C THR A 468 -15.57 15.21 -11.53
N ASN A 469 -14.76 15.58 -10.54
CA ASN A 469 -15.10 16.52 -9.47
C ASN A 469 -13.98 17.56 -9.26
N ASP A 470 -14.19 18.48 -8.32
CA ASP A 470 -13.28 19.61 -8.09
C ASP A 470 -11.87 19.17 -7.61
N THR A 471 -11.72 17.96 -7.05
CA THR A 471 -10.41 17.43 -6.60
C THR A 471 -9.55 16.85 -7.72
N LEU A 472 -10.08 16.76 -8.96
CA LEU A 472 -9.36 16.20 -10.13
C LEU A 472 -7.97 16.79 -10.33
N ALA A 473 -7.85 18.12 -10.32
CA ALA A 473 -6.58 18.77 -10.65
C ALA A 473 -5.52 18.59 -9.56
N GLU A 474 -5.93 18.46 -8.30
CA GLU A 474 -5.07 18.14 -7.16
C GLU A 474 -4.65 16.67 -7.18
N LYS A 475 -5.58 15.73 -7.44
CA LYS A 475 -5.24 14.32 -7.64
C LYS A 475 -4.22 14.12 -8.76
N VAL A 476 -4.43 14.74 -9.91
CA VAL A 476 -3.48 14.66 -11.04
C VAL A 476 -2.11 15.24 -10.65
N LEU A 477 -2.05 16.34 -9.89
CA LEU A 477 -0.77 16.89 -9.41
C LEU A 477 -0.04 15.91 -8.47
N ASN A 478 -0.75 15.27 -7.55
CA ASN A 478 -0.19 14.27 -6.63
C ASN A 478 0.30 13.02 -7.38
N LEU A 479 -0.52 12.50 -8.31
CA LEU A 479 -0.17 11.36 -9.17
C LEU A 479 1.07 11.66 -10.03
N VAL A 480 1.22 12.89 -10.54
CA VAL A 480 2.38 13.31 -11.34
C VAL A 480 3.64 13.55 -10.48
N THR A 481 3.48 13.75 -9.18
CA THR A 481 4.61 14.00 -8.26
C THR A 481 5.28 12.70 -7.81
N ASP A 482 4.52 11.64 -7.53
CA ASP A 482 5.10 10.33 -7.19
C ASP A 482 5.61 9.58 -8.45
N PRO A 483 6.83 9.00 -8.44
CA PRO A 483 7.38 8.32 -9.60
C PRO A 483 6.57 7.08 -10.04
N ARG A 484 5.96 6.31 -9.11
CA ARG A 484 5.21 5.08 -9.41
C ARG A 484 3.82 5.41 -9.94
N ALA A 485 3.12 6.31 -9.26
CA ALA A 485 1.78 6.71 -9.65
C ALA A 485 1.79 7.45 -11.00
N ARG A 486 2.81 8.28 -11.24
CA ARG A 486 3.05 8.93 -12.54
C ARG A 486 3.29 7.90 -13.63
N THR A 487 4.00 6.81 -13.33
CA THR A 487 4.22 5.74 -14.30
C THR A 487 2.92 5.05 -14.69
N VAL A 488 2.03 4.74 -13.74
CA VAL A 488 0.66 4.24 -14.06
C VAL A 488 -0.12 5.26 -14.90
N LEU A 489 -0.04 6.56 -14.54
CA LEU A 489 -0.75 7.64 -15.22
C LEU A 489 -0.29 7.86 -16.67
N LEU A 490 1.02 7.83 -16.91
CA LEU A 490 1.64 8.11 -18.20
C LEU A 490 1.82 6.86 -19.08
N TYR A 491 1.67 5.65 -18.55
CA TYR A 491 1.85 4.41 -19.32
C TYR A 491 1.06 4.36 -20.66
N PRO A 492 -0.20 4.86 -20.77
CA PRO A 492 -0.91 4.94 -22.06
C PRO A 492 -0.28 5.87 -23.10
N PHE A 493 0.60 6.78 -22.69
CA PHE A 493 1.27 7.77 -23.54
C PHE A 493 2.74 7.41 -23.87
N VAL A 494 3.40 6.63 -22.99
CA VAL A 494 4.85 6.36 -23.02
C VAL A 494 5.25 4.92 -22.59
N SER A 495 4.49 3.91 -23.01
CA SER A 495 4.64 2.48 -22.66
C SER A 495 6.02 1.84 -22.88
N ASP A 496 6.91 2.50 -23.63
CA ASP A 496 8.25 2.01 -23.98
C ASP A 496 9.36 2.99 -23.53
N ALA A 497 9.02 4.06 -22.79
CA ALA A 497 9.98 5.10 -22.42
C ALA A 497 10.83 4.74 -21.20
N LYS A 498 12.13 4.50 -21.45
CA LYS A 498 13.16 4.22 -20.43
C LYS A 498 13.39 5.31 -19.37
N TRP A 499 12.81 6.50 -19.54
CA TRP A 499 12.86 7.56 -18.52
C TRP A 499 11.68 7.50 -17.54
N ALA A 500 10.56 6.89 -17.94
CA ALA A 500 9.36 6.71 -17.11
C ALA A 500 9.35 5.34 -16.43
N LEU A 501 9.91 4.32 -17.08
CA LEU A 501 9.95 2.95 -16.60
C LEU A 501 11.35 2.60 -16.06
N ASP A 502 11.45 2.37 -14.75
CA ASP A 502 12.66 1.87 -14.11
C ASP A 502 13.00 0.44 -14.56
N ASP A 503 14.21 -0.02 -14.22
CA ASP A 503 14.76 -1.28 -14.69
C ASP A 503 13.92 -2.50 -14.27
N ASN A 504 13.40 -2.54 -13.03
CA ASN A 504 12.57 -3.63 -12.52
C ASN A 504 11.17 -3.62 -13.18
N THR A 505 10.56 -2.45 -13.31
CA THR A 505 9.31 -2.28 -14.07
C THR A 505 9.49 -2.72 -15.53
N ARG A 506 10.61 -2.38 -16.19
CA ARG A 506 10.90 -2.79 -17.57
C ARG A 506 11.13 -4.28 -17.72
N GLU A 507 11.85 -4.92 -16.80
CA GLU A 507 12.05 -6.38 -16.80
C GLU A 507 10.72 -7.13 -16.63
N ARG A 508 9.90 -6.71 -15.66
CA ARG A 508 8.55 -7.25 -15.45
C ARG A 508 7.65 -7.04 -16.68
N LEU A 509 7.63 -5.84 -17.26
CA LEU A 509 6.82 -5.59 -18.46
C LEU A 509 7.29 -6.41 -19.65
N ALA A 510 8.60 -6.62 -19.84
CA ALA A 510 9.13 -7.46 -20.91
C ALA A 510 8.64 -8.93 -20.82
N GLU A 511 8.55 -9.49 -19.61
CA GLU A 511 7.94 -10.81 -19.36
C GLU A 511 6.47 -10.85 -19.83
N LEU A 512 5.67 -9.84 -19.49
CA LEU A 512 4.28 -9.74 -19.96
C LEU A 512 4.18 -9.46 -21.47
N TYR A 513 5.17 -8.76 -22.05
CA TYR A 513 5.21 -8.42 -23.48
C TYR A 513 5.59 -9.61 -24.37
N ALA A 514 6.24 -10.64 -23.81
CA ALA A 514 6.36 -11.94 -24.46
C ALA A 514 5.01 -12.68 -24.45
N ILE A 515 4.38 -12.81 -23.27
CA ILE A 515 3.12 -13.55 -23.11
C ILE A 515 1.98 -12.93 -23.93
N ARG A 516 1.85 -11.59 -23.97
CA ARG A 516 0.76 -10.91 -24.69
C ARG A 516 0.70 -11.22 -26.18
N GLN A 517 1.79 -11.69 -26.80
CA GLN A 517 1.85 -12.05 -28.22
C GLN A 517 0.96 -13.26 -28.55
N THR A 518 0.63 -14.11 -27.57
CA THR A 518 -0.29 -15.24 -27.74
C THR A 518 -1.65 -15.00 -27.07
N THR A 519 -1.73 -14.12 -26.05
CA THR A 519 -2.93 -13.96 -25.21
C THR A 519 -3.69 -12.63 -25.37
N SER A 520 -3.20 -11.71 -26.20
CA SER A 520 -3.86 -10.44 -26.55
C SER A 520 -4.00 -10.34 -28.07
N LYS A 521 -5.16 -9.89 -28.54
CA LYS A 521 -5.52 -9.80 -29.96
C LYS A 521 -5.44 -8.37 -30.51
N LYS A 522 -5.41 -7.37 -29.63
CA LYS A 522 -5.27 -5.95 -30.01
C LYS A 522 -3.80 -5.56 -30.09
N ASP A 523 -3.45 -4.83 -31.15
CA ASP A 523 -2.14 -4.20 -31.29
C ASP A 523 -1.78 -3.35 -30.05
N PRO A 524 -0.56 -3.45 -29.49
CA PRO A 524 -0.19 -2.70 -28.29
C PRO A 524 -0.31 -1.18 -28.41
N ALA A 525 0.11 -0.59 -29.53
CA ALA A 525 0.05 0.87 -29.71
C ALA A 525 -1.40 1.36 -29.78
N THR A 526 -2.24 0.63 -30.52
CA THR A 526 -3.70 0.83 -30.61
C THR A 526 -4.36 0.72 -29.24
N ARG A 527 -3.99 -0.29 -28.42
CA ARG A 527 -4.52 -0.46 -27.06
C ARG A 527 -4.15 0.72 -26.15
N MET A 528 -2.90 1.17 -26.17
CA MET A 528 -2.45 2.31 -25.34
C MET A 528 -3.10 3.63 -25.77
N HIS A 529 -3.14 3.90 -27.08
CA HIS A 529 -3.78 5.07 -27.65
C HIS A 529 -5.31 5.11 -27.39
N GLU A 530 -6.00 3.97 -27.46
CA GLU A 530 -7.40 3.88 -27.04
C GLU A 530 -7.61 4.21 -25.54
N VAL A 531 -6.71 3.78 -24.65
CA VAL A 531 -6.80 4.14 -23.22
C VAL A 531 -6.53 5.63 -23.02
N ALA A 532 -5.48 6.18 -23.65
CA ALA A 532 -5.15 7.61 -23.61
C ALA A 532 -6.37 8.47 -23.98
N LYS A 533 -7.03 8.14 -25.10
CA LYS A 533 -8.24 8.83 -25.58
C LYS A 533 -9.40 8.91 -24.57
N ASN A 534 -9.50 7.98 -23.63
CA ASN A 534 -10.57 7.96 -22.61
C ASN A 534 -10.22 8.75 -21.32
N ILE A 535 -8.94 9.09 -21.11
CA ILE A 535 -8.46 9.76 -19.88
C ILE A 535 -8.01 11.20 -20.13
N GLU A 536 -7.58 11.49 -21.35
CA GLU A 536 -7.03 12.78 -21.75
C GLU A 536 -7.97 13.99 -21.56
N PRO A 537 -9.32 13.91 -21.71
CA PRO A 537 -10.21 15.04 -21.38
C PRO A 537 -10.09 15.52 -19.93
N GLN A 538 -9.90 14.59 -18.98
CA GLN A 538 -9.67 14.89 -17.57
C GLN A 538 -8.28 15.50 -17.37
N LEU A 539 -7.24 14.96 -18.04
CA LEU A 539 -5.87 15.47 -17.92
C LEU A 539 -5.74 16.89 -18.50
N LEU A 540 -6.34 17.18 -19.65
CA LEU A 540 -6.40 18.54 -20.21
C LEU A 540 -7.13 19.51 -19.27
N THR A 541 -8.22 19.06 -18.63
CA THR A 541 -8.95 19.87 -17.63
C THR A 541 -8.07 20.17 -16.40
N ALA A 542 -7.33 19.17 -15.89
CA ALA A 542 -6.38 19.37 -14.80
C ALA A 542 -5.23 20.32 -15.17
N ILE A 543 -4.68 20.19 -16.38
CA ILE A 543 -3.62 21.07 -16.89
C ILE A 543 -4.13 22.52 -16.97
N THR A 544 -5.27 22.79 -17.61
CA THR A 544 -5.82 24.15 -17.69
C THR A 544 -6.10 24.76 -16.31
N ALA A 545 -6.45 23.95 -15.31
CA ALA A 545 -6.71 24.41 -13.95
C ALA A 545 -5.45 24.70 -13.11
N ARG A 546 -4.32 23.99 -13.34
CA ARG A 546 -3.12 24.03 -12.48
C ARG A 546 -1.80 24.10 -13.27
N ALA A 547 -1.81 24.66 -14.49
CA ALA A 547 -0.66 24.69 -15.41
C ALA A 547 0.64 25.22 -14.78
N SER A 548 0.55 26.26 -13.94
CA SER A 548 1.70 26.85 -13.23
C SER A 548 2.39 25.87 -12.28
N ASP A 549 1.65 24.95 -11.68
CA ASP A 549 2.19 24.01 -10.70
C ASP A 549 2.90 22.88 -11.45
N PHE A 550 2.26 22.30 -12.49
CA PHE A 550 2.91 21.34 -13.39
C PHE A 550 4.15 21.93 -14.09
N ALA A 551 4.16 23.24 -14.37
CA ALA A 551 5.30 23.93 -14.95
C ALA A 551 6.49 24.11 -13.99
N SER A 552 6.29 23.97 -12.67
CA SER A 552 7.31 24.31 -11.66
C SER A 552 8.37 23.22 -11.41
N PHE A 553 8.14 21.98 -11.86
CA PHE A 553 9.00 20.83 -11.54
C PHE A 553 9.19 19.87 -12.72
N ALA A 554 10.31 19.14 -12.71
CA ALA A 554 10.75 18.29 -13.83
C ALA A 554 9.70 17.23 -14.24
N PHE A 555 9.06 16.56 -13.27
CA PHE A 555 8.07 15.52 -13.55
C PHE A 555 6.77 16.09 -14.15
N GLY A 556 6.33 17.27 -13.67
CA GLY A 556 5.20 18.01 -14.24
C GLY A 556 5.46 18.47 -15.67
N LEU A 557 6.67 18.98 -15.95
CA LEU A 557 7.09 19.36 -17.30
C LEU A 557 7.17 18.17 -18.26
N GLN A 558 7.54 16.98 -17.78
CA GLN A 558 7.44 15.73 -18.56
C GLN A 558 5.97 15.35 -18.83
N PHE A 559 5.11 15.36 -17.81
CA PHE A 559 3.68 15.08 -17.93
C PHE A 559 2.99 16.03 -18.93
N LEU A 560 3.24 17.34 -18.84
CA LEU A 560 2.73 18.34 -19.79
C LEU A 560 3.11 18.00 -21.22
N GLY A 561 4.38 17.68 -21.49
CA GLY A 561 4.85 17.32 -22.82
C GLY A 561 4.14 16.09 -23.39
N GLU A 562 4.06 15.01 -22.62
CA GLU A 562 3.51 13.75 -23.12
C GLU A 562 1.99 13.78 -23.35
N VAL A 563 1.24 14.49 -22.49
CA VAL A 563 -0.22 14.64 -22.60
C VAL A 563 -0.63 15.67 -23.64
N LEU A 564 0.08 16.81 -23.75
CA LEU A 564 -0.30 17.84 -24.72
C LEU A 564 -0.01 17.40 -26.16
N VAL A 565 1.00 16.55 -26.38
CA VAL A 565 1.20 15.83 -27.65
C VAL A 565 0.13 14.73 -27.81
N GLY A 566 0.00 13.84 -26.82
CA GLY A 566 -1.20 13.03 -26.55
C GLY A 566 -1.87 12.31 -27.72
N ALA A 567 -3.21 12.26 -27.68
CA ALA A 567 -4.10 11.94 -28.79
C ALA A 567 -4.74 13.26 -29.29
N PRO A 568 -4.13 13.94 -30.29
CA PRO A 568 -4.44 15.33 -30.65
C PRO A 568 -5.88 15.57 -31.10
N GLU A 569 -6.57 14.53 -31.59
CA GLU A 569 -7.96 14.60 -32.04
C GLU A 569 -8.97 14.73 -30.88
N ILE A 570 -8.54 14.48 -29.64
CA ILE A 570 -9.39 14.58 -28.45
C ILE A 570 -9.39 16.01 -27.91
N GLU A 571 -10.61 16.53 -27.69
CA GLU A 571 -10.88 17.82 -27.04
C GLU A 571 -9.99 18.98 -27.54
N PRO A 572 -9.92 19.24 -28.86
CA PRO A 572 -8.96 20.19 -29.44
C PRO A 572 -9.14 21.63 -28.94
N ALA A 573 -10.34 22.01 -28.49
CA ALA A 573 -10.58 23.30 -27.83
C ALA A 573 -9.85 23.39 -26.48
N LYS A 574 -10.08 22.42 -25.58
CA LYS A 574 -9.41 22.34 -24.26
C LYS A 574 -7.89 22.16 -24.41
N ARG A 575 -7.44 21.40 -25.42
CA ARG A 575 -6.02 21.30 -25.75
C ARG A 575 -5.43 22.65 -26.13
N LYS A 576 -6.12 23.44 -26.95
CA LYS A 576 -5.68 24.79 -27.33
C LYS A 576 -5.64 25.75 -26.13
N GLU A 577 -6.59 25.64 -25.20
CA GLU A 577 -6.59 26.39 -23.93
C GLU A 577 -5.39 26.01 -23.05
N ALA A 578 -5.16 24.71 -22.84
CA ALA A 578 -4.02 24.19 -22.06
C ALA A 578 -2.65 24.57 -22.69
N LEU A 579 -2.55 24.48 -24.03
CA LEU A 579 -1.38 24.92 -24.80
C LEU A 579 -1.16 26.43 -24.69
N ALA A 580 -2.22 27.25 -24.64
CA ALA A 580 -2.09 28.69 -24.49
C ALA A 580 -1.55 29.10 -23.11
N GLU A 581 -2.00 28.45 -22.02
CA GLU A 581 -1.45 28.74 -20.69
C GLU A 581 0.00 28.26 -20.54
N VAL A 582 0.37 27.11 -21.13
CA VAL A 582 1.78 26.68 -21.21
C VAL A 582 2.64 27.64 -22.06
N ALA A 583 2.09 28.22 -23.13
CA ALA A 583 2.78 29.27 -23.89
C ALA A 583 2.98 30.54 -23.05
N ARG A 584 1.98 30.95 -22.26
CA ARG A 584 2.04 32.10 -21.34
C ARG A 584 3.07 31.90 -20.21
N LEU A 585 3.22 30.67 -19.72
CA LEU A 585 4.21 30.28 -18.71
C LEU A 585 5.63 30.06 -19.28
N SER A 586 5.80 30.04 -20.61
CA SER A 586 7.02 29.59 -21.29
C SER A 586 8.32 30.31 -20.85
N GLN A 587 8.24 31.60 -20.50
CA GLN A 587 9.38 32.36 -19.97
C GLN A 587 9.79 31.86 -18.57
N SER A 588 8.82 31.66 -17.66
CA SER A 588 9.09 31.14 -16.30
C SER A 588 9.62 29.70 -16.32
N ILE A 589 9.13 28.88 -17.26
CA ILE A 589 9.63 27.52 -17.53
C ILE A 589 11.11 27.56 -18.00
N LEU A 590 11.51 28.59 -18.73
CA LEU A 590 12.88 28.74 -19.24
C LEU A 590 13.85 29.37 -18.22
N ASP A 591 13.35 30.26 -17.36
CA ASP A 591 14.12 30.90 -16.28
C ASP A 591 14.20 30.04 -15.00
N SER A 592 13.51 28.89 -15.00
CA SER A 592 13.64 27.83 -13.98
C SER A 592 15.09 27.30 -13.88
N SER A 593 15.42 26.64 -12.77
CA SER A 593 16.77 26.14 -12.49
C SER A 593 16.84 24.60 -12.42
N GLY A 594 18.06 24.06 -12.35
CA GLY A 594 18.29 22.63 -12.23
C GLY A 594 17.71 21.80 -13.38
N GLU A 595 17.12 20.65 -13.05
CA GLU A 595 16.54 19.73 -14.03
C GLU A 595 15.29 20.29 -14.71
N ALA A 596 14.49 21.11 -14.01
CA ALA A 596 13.29 21.74 -14.56
C ALA A 596 13.60 22.59 -15.80
N ALA A 597 14.72 23.33 -15.80
CA ALA A 597 15.18 24.09 -16.97
C ALA A 597 15.41 23.20 -18.21
N SER A 598 16.02 22.02 -18.00
CA SER A 598 16.30 21.04 -19.05
C SER A 598 15.02 20.40 -19.59
N HIS A 599 14.15 19.92 -18.69
CA HIS A 599 12.88 19.30 -19.07
C HIS A 599 11.92 20.30 -19.71
N GLY A 600 11.81 21.52 -19.19
CA GLY A 600 10.97 22.59 -19.73
C GLY A 600 11.39 23.02 -21.13
N LYS A 601 12.69 23.24 -21.35
CA LYS A 601 13.25 23.48 -22.69
C LYS A 601 12.94 22.36 -23.68
N ASN A 602 13.08 21.10 -23.26
CA ASN A 602 12.81 19.96 -24.12
C ASN A 602 11.31 19.79 -24.42
N MET A 603 10.44 20.03 -23.43
CA MET A 603 8.99 20.05 -23.59
C MET A 603 8.54 21.16 -24.56
N LEU A 604 8.98 22.41 -24.35
CA LEU A 604 8.66 23.54 -25.22
C LEU A 604 9.12 23.29 -26.67
N LYS A 605 10.33 22.73 -26.84
CA LYS A 605 10.83 22.28 -28.16
C LYS A 605 9.91 21.22 -28.78
N MET A 606 9.51 20.21 -28.01
CA MET A 606 8.66 19.11 -28.49
C MET A 606 7.27 19.60 -28.94
N LEU A 607 6.65 20.51 -28.17
CA LEU A 607 5.37 21.13 -28.55
C LEU A 607 5.50 22.00 -29.80
N VAL A 608 6.60 22.77 -29.95
CA VAL A 608 6.86 23.56 -31.17
C VAL A 608 7.07 22.67 -32.40
N GLN A 609 7.76 21.53 -32.26
CA GLN A 609 7.93 20.56 -33.34
C GLN A 609 6.68 19.69 -33.57
N GLY A 610 5.63 19.87 -32.76
CA GLY A 610 4.31 19.26 -32.97
C GLY A 610 4.24 17.76 -32.72
N GLY A 611 5.21 17.13 -32.06
CA GLY A 611 5.21 15.68 -31.89
C GLY A 611 6.46 15.09 -31.23
N LYS A 612 6.52 13.76 -31.11
CA LYS A 612 7.58 13.02 -30.41
C LYS A 612 8.76 12.68 -31.36
N PHE A 613 9.96 12.55 -30.80
CA PHE A 613 11.15 12.13 -31.57
C PHE A 613 11.21 10.60 -31.72
N ASP A 614 11.22 10.12 -32.96
CA ASP A 614 11.40 8.71 -33.31
C ASP A 614 12.91 8.39 -33.48
N PRO A 615 13.50 7.49 -32.67
CA PRO A 615 14.92 7.13 -32.78
C PRO A 615 15.31 6.33 -34.03
N ALA A 616 14.37 5.62 -34.66
CA ALA A 616 14.59 4.85 -35.89
C ALA A 616 14.57 5.77 -37.12
N VAL A 617 13.59 6.67 -37.21
CA VAL A 617 13.48 7.68 -38.29
C VAL A 617 14.47 8.83 -38.07
N LYS A 618 14.94 9.04 -36.82
CA LYS A 618 15.84 10.13 -36.37
C LYS A 618 15.28 11.52 -36.63
N LYS A 619 13.95 11.65 -36.57
CA LYS A 619 13.20 12.90 -36.74
C LYS A 619 12.11 13.00 -35.68
N VAL A 620 11.59 14.20 -35.48
CA VAL A 620 10.25 14.34 -34.88
C VAL A 620 9.21 13.91 -35.90
N VAL A 621 8.22 13.14 -35.45
CA VAL A 621 7.01 12.81 -36.21
C VAL A 621 5.91 13.74 -35.68
N PRO A 622 5.46 14.74 -36.45
CA PRO A 622 4.36 15.60 -36.05
C PRO A 622 3.06 14.80 -35.90
N VAL A 623 2.19 15.23 -35.00
CA VAL A 623 0.88 14.60 -34.80
C VAL A 623 -0.20 15.28 -35.66
N GLU A 624 -1.20 14.49 -36.09
CA GLU A 624 -2.35 14.97 -36.86
C GLU A 624 -3.63 14.88 -36.01
N PRO A 625 -4.40 15.97 -35.82
CA PRO A 625 -4.18 17.32 -36.35
C PRO A 625 -3.00 18.06 -35.66
N PRO A 626 -2.33 19.00 -36.35
CA PRO A 626 -1.21 19.76 -35.79
C PRO A 626 -1.58 20.58 -34.55
N LEU A 627 -0.70 20.57 -33.53
CA LEU A 627 -0.94 21.21 -32.23
C LEU A 627 -1.08 22.75 -32.28
N GLY A 628 -0.54 23.41 -33.30
CA GLY A 628 -0.57 24.89 -33.45
C GLY A 628 0.25 25.68 -32.40
N PHE A 629 0.97 25.01 -31.51
CA PHE A 629 1.71 25.64 -30.40
C PHE A 629 2.79 26.65 -30.86
N ALA A 630 3.35 26.48 -32.06
CA ALA A 630 4.33 27.41 -32.61
C ALA A 630 3.80 28.86 -32.70
N GLU A 631 2.54 29.06 -33.10
CA GLU A 631 1.91 30.39 -33.17
C GLU A 631 1.57 30.92 -31.78
N LEU A 632 1.11 30.06 -30.86
CA LEU A 632 0.82 30.43 -29.46
C LEU A 632 2.09 30.84 -28.71
N LEU A 633 3.21 30.14 -28.93
CA LEU A 633 4.49 30.54 -28.35
C LEU A 633 5.01 31.84 -28.98
N TRP A 634 4.84 32.01 -30.29
CA TRP A 634 5.28 33.22 -31.00
C TRP A 634 4.51 34.47 -30.58
N SER A 635 3.22 34.38 -30.24
CA SER A 635 2.48 35.54 -29.72
C SER A 635 3.10 36.09 -28.43
N GLU A 636 3.65 35.22 -27.58
CA GLU A 636 4.27 35.62 -26.32
C GLU A 636 5.74 36.05 -26.52
N ILE A 637 6.58 35.20 -27.13
CA ILE A 637 8.04 35.43 -27.14
C ILE A 637 8.51 36.43 -28.20
N LYS A 638 7.64 36.98 -29.06
CA LYS A 638 8.02 37.93 -30.12
C LYS A 638 8.84 39.15 -29.63
N GLY A 639 8.62 39.59 -28.39
CA GLY A 639 9.38 40.69 -27.78
C GLY A 639 10.76 40.29 -27.24
N SER A 640 10.95 39.02 -26.87
CA SER A 640 12.16 38.49 -26.22
C SER A 640 12.93 37.46 -27.06
N VAL A 641 12.52 37.22 -28.32
CA VAL A 641 13.09 36.17 -29.19
C VAL A 641 14.62 36.21 -29.34
N VAL A 642 15.25 37.38 -29.25
CA VAL A 642 16.71 37.52 -29.28
C VAL A 642 17.37 37.04 -27.99
N GLN A 643 16.76 37.31 -26.82
CA GLN A 643 17.17 36.76 -25.52
C GLN A 643 16.99 35.23 -25.51
N TRP A 644 15.91 34.71 -26.10
CA TRP A 644 15.70 33.27 -26.26
C TRP A 644 16.75 32.64 -27.17
N ALA A 645 17.03 33.24 -28.34
CA ALA A 645 18.02 32.75 -29.31
C ALA A 645 19.46 32.74 -28.78
N THR A 646 19.81 33.68 -27.91
CA THR A 646 21.14 33.82 -27.31
C THR A 646 21.28 33.05 -25.99
N GLY A 647 20.19 32.85 -25.24
CA GLY A 647 20.14 32.16 -23.95
C GLY A 647 19.74 30.68 -24.02
N GLN A 648 19.13 30.17 -22.94
CA GLN A 648 18.78 28.76 -22.79
C GLN A 648 17.81 28.26 -23.87
N GLY A 649 16.87 29.10 -24.30
CA GLY A 649 15.80 28.81 -25.24
C GLY A 649 16.23 28.67 -26.70
N SER A 650 17.51 28.75 -27.00
CA SER A 650 18.03 28.84 -28.38
C SER A 650 17.56 27.70 -29.28
N PHE A 651 17.45 26.48 -28.74
CA PHE A 651 16.94 25.31 -29.46
C PHE A 651 15.41 25.30 -29.65
N VAL A 652 14.66 26.05 -28.85
CA VAL A 652 13.22 26.28 -29.08
C VAL A 652 13.02 27.28 -30.22
N VAL A 653 13.88 28.30 -30.32
CA VAL A 653 13.90 29.23 -31.47
C VAL A 653 14.37 28.52 -32.75
N VAL A 654 15.36 27.62 -32.67
CA VAL A 654 15.71 26.72 -33.81
C VAL A 654 14.47 25.92 -34.23
N ALA A 655 13.76 25.30 -33.28
CA ALA A 655 12.54 24.55 -33.57
C ALA A 655 11.45 25.43 -34.24
N LEU A 656 11.26 26.69 -33.82
CA LEU A 656 10.34 27.62 -34.50
C LEU A 656 10.77 27.90 -35.95
N THR A 657 12.08 27.97 -36.25
CA THR A 657 12.55 28.08 -37.65
C THR A 657 12.41 26.77 -38.46
N GLU A 658 12.14 25.64 -37.81
CA GLU A 658 12.04 24.31 -38.41
C GLU A 658 10.61 23.75 -38.44
N ALA A 659 9.69 24.30 -37.64
CA ALA A 659 8.29 23.89 -37.55
C ALA A 659 7.58 23.97 -38.91
N GLU A 660 6.91 22.88 -39.26
CA GLU A 660 6.08 22.78 -40.46
C GLU A 660 4.71 23.42 -40.18
N GLY A 661 4.19 24.22 -41.11
CA GLY A 661 2.92 24.95 -40.94
C GLY A 661 2.99 26.25 -40.12
N PHE A 662 4.15 26.65 -39.58
CA PHE A 662 4.32 27.92 -38.86
C PHE A 662 4.51 29.12 -39.81
N GLU A 663 3.58 30.08 -39.80
CA GLU A 663 3.58 31.25 -40.68
C GLU A 663 4.58 32.31 -40.21
N GLY A 664 4.72 32.49 -38.89
CA GLY A 664 5.61 33.48 -38.27
C GLY A 664 7.11 33.31 -38.55
N LYS A 665 7.52 32.21 -39.20
CA LYS A 665 8.92 31.85 -39.54
C LYS A 665 9.71 32.97 -40.19
N LYS A 666 9.09 33.77 -41.08
CA LYS A 666 9.75 34.90 -41.75
C LYS A 666 10.07 36.04 -40.78
N ASP A 667 9.17 36.34 -39.85
CA ASP A 667 9.37 37.42 -38.88
C ASP A 667 10.31 37.02 -37.73
N VAL A 668 10.37 35.73 -37.35
CA VAL A 668 11.44 35.19 -36.48
C VAL A 668 12.81 35.47 -37.09
N LEU A 669 13.05 35.04 -38.34
CA LEU A 669 14.33 35.25 -39.02
C LEU A 669 14.65 36.75 -39.19
N LYS A 670 13.65 37.57 -39.52
CA LYS A 670 13.80 39.04 -39.64
C LYS A 670 14.12 39.73 -38.31
N ALA A 671 13.60 39.23 -37.18
CA ALA A 671 13.96 39.73 -35.85
C ALA A 671 15.42 39.38 -35.50
N LEU A 672 15.80 38.11 -35.70
CA LEU A 672 17.17 37.64 -35.45
C LEU A 672 18.21 38.30 -36.37
N LYS A 673 17.83 38.64 -37.62
CA LYS A 673 18.71 39.32 -38.58
C LYS A 673 19.05 40.77 -38.18
N LYS A 674 18.18 41.46 -37.45
CA LYS A 674 18.47 42.80 -36.90
C LYS A 674 19.59 42.71 -35.86
N GLU A 675 19.46 41.78 -34.92
CA GLU A 675 20.39 41.58 -33.80
C GLU A 675 21.47 40.52 -34.10
N LYS A 676 21.90 40.39 -35.37
CA LYS A 676 22.87 39.36 -35.79
C LYS A 676 24.15 39.40 -34.95
N LYS A 677 24.62 40.59 -34.57
CA LYS A 677 25.80 40.78 -33.70
C LYS A 677 25.63 40.13 -32.31
N ALA A 678 24.43 40.15 -31.75
CA ALA A 678 24.15 39.50 -30.46
C ALA A 678 24.16 37.97 -30.61
N LEU A 679 23.65 37.45 -31.73
CA LEU A 679 23.76 36.01 -32.05
C LEU A 679 25.21 35.60 -32.30
N GLU A 680 26.00 36.40 -33.03
CA GLU A 680 27.44 36.17 -33.27
C GLU A 680 28.24 36.15 -31.95
N ALA A 681 27.96 37.08 -31.03
CA ALA A 681 28.56 37.09 -29.70
C ALA A 681 28.17 35.87 -28.86
N ALA A 682 26.88 35.48 -28.86
CA ALA A 682 26.40 34.32 -28.10
C ALA A 682 26.85 32.98 -28.69
N ALA A 683 27.01 32.89 -30.01
CA ALA A 683 27.45 31.71 -30.74
C ALA A 683 28.86 31.24 -30.35
N GLY A 684 29.75 32.20 -30.08
CA GLY A 684 31.15 31.99 -29.73
C GLY A 684 32.00 31.37 -30.86
N PRO A 685 33.32 31.21 -30.64
CA PRO A 685 34.20 30.60 -31.63
C PRO A 685 33.80 29.16 -31.91
N ALA A 686 33.62 28.83 -33.19
CA ALA A 686 33.41 27.45 -33.62
C ALA A 686 34.69 26.63 -33.40
N ARG A 687 34.54 25.37 -32.98
CA ARG A 687 35.67 24.44 -32.88
C ARG A 687 35.74 23.62 -34.16
N GLU A 688 36.81 23.80 -34.93
CA GLU A 688 37.05 23.00 -36.13
C GLU A 688 37.15 21.51 -35.79
N ALA A 689 36.60 20.67 -36.68
CA ALA A 689 36.47 19.22 -36.47
C ALA A 689 37.78 18.47 -36.77
N GLY A 690 38.87 18.82 -36.07
CA GLY A 690 40.21 18.24 -36.27
C GLY A 690 40.89 17.70 -35.01
N GLU A 691 41.20 18.57 -34.03
CA GLU A 691 42.14 18.21 -32.95
C GLU A 691 41.55 17.34 -31.83
N LYS A 692 41.68 16.01 -31.97
CA LYS A 692 41.66 15.06 -30.84
C LYS A 692 42.98 15.09 -30.03
N LYS A 693 43.35 16.24 -29.44
CA LYS A 693 44.46 16.29 -28.47
C LYS A 693 44.06 15.55 -27.18
N LYS A 694 44.75 14.43 -26.89
CA LYS A 694 44.71 13.74 -25.59
C LYS A 694 45.41 14.60 -24.54
N GLY A 695 44.67 15.50 -23.88
CA GLY A 695 45.12 16.29 -22.72
C GLY A 695 44.80 15.60 -21.39
N LYS A 696 45.58 15.90 -20.34
CA LYS A 696 45.36 15.36 -18.98
C LYS A 696 44.15 16.01 -18.30
N LYS A 697 43.57 15.34 -17.29
CA LYS A 697 42.68 15.98 -16.31
C LYS A 697 43.44 17.12 -15.63
N GLY A 698 42.91 18.34 -15.62
CA GLY A 698 43.49 19.46 -14.86
C GLY A 698 43.00 20.86 -15.24
N GLU A 699 42.76 21.13 -16.53
CA GLU A 699 42.45 22.48 -17.00
C GLU A 699 40.95 22.70 -17.24
N ALA A 700 40.46 23.89 -16.88
CA ALA A 700 39.08 24.30 -17.09
C ALA A 700 38.79 24.49 -18.58
N GLN A 701 37.69 23.90 -19.09
CA GLN A 701 37.28 24.13 -20.47
C GLN A 701 36.78 25.57 -20.63
N ALA A 702 37.35 26.30 -21.59
CA ALA A 702 36.84 27.60 -22.02
C ALA A 702 35.35 27.50 -22.39
N PRO A 703 34.53 28.53 -22.11
CA PRO A 703 33.08 28.47 -22.26
C PRO A 703 32.69 28.19 -23.71
N ARG A 704 31.94 27.10 -23.91
CA ARG A 704 31.41 26.74 -25.23
C ARG A 704 30.26 27.70 -25.58
N GLY A 705 30.44 28.51 -26.61
CA GLY A 705 29.39 29.38 -27.13
C GLY A 705 28.15 28.61 -27.60
N ASN A 706 27.00 29.28 -27.59
CA ASN A 706 25.67 28.67 -27.72
C ASN A 706 25.48 27.98 -29.08
N ALA A 707 25.29 26.66 -29.04
CA ALA A 707 25.12 25.84 -30.23
C ALA A 707 23.81 26.14 -30.99
N GLY A 708 22.74 26.52 -30.29
CA GLY A 708 21.49 26.94 -30.95
C GLY A 708 21.66 28.28 -31.67
N ALA A 709 22.41 29.23 -31.09
CA ALA A 709 22.72 30.50 -31.76
C ALA A 709 23.54 30.28 -33.05
N ARG A 710 24.47 29.31 -33.06
CA ARG A 710 25.21 28.91 -34.28
C ARG A 710 24.28 28.35 -35.36
N ILE A 711 23.38 27.43 -35.01
CA ILE A 711 22.39 26.87 -35.95
C ILE A 711 21.42 27.96 -36.47
N LEU A 712 21.13 29.00 -35.68
CA LEU A 712 20.34 30.15 -36.14
C LEU A 712 21.13 31.05 -37.10
N LEU A 713 22.43 31.27 -36.87
CA LEU A 713 23.29 32.02 -37.80
C LEU A 713 23.46 31.31 -39.15
N GLU A 714 23.47 29.98 -39.17
CA GLU A 714 23.46 29.17 -40.40
C GLU A 714 22.16 29.29 -41.21
N LYS A 715 21.10 29.91 -40.66
CA LYS A 715 19.78 30.11 -41.29
C LYS A 715 19.47 31.57 -41.68
N LEU A 716 20.42 32.51 -41.58
CA LEU A 716 20.20 33.98 -41.67
C LEU A 716 20.86 34.71 -42.84
#